data_AF-A0A0J1BI55-F1
#
_entry.id   AF-A0A0J1BI55-F1
#
_cell.length_a   1.000
_cell.length_b   1.000
_cell.length_c   1.000
_cell.angle_alpha   90.00
_cell.angle_beta   90.00
_cell.angle_gamma   90.00
#
_symmetry.space_group_name_H-M   'P 1'
#
loop_
_entity.id
_entity.type
_entity.pdbx_description
1 polymer ?
#
loop_
_entity_poly.entity_id
_entity_poly.type
_entity_poly.pdbx_seq_one_letter_code
_entity_poly.pdbx_strand_id
1 'polypeptide(L)'
;MKLDSREQRSTTTIHSRQQGGDEMRHAIDQWLSQTKPGGTFRSSFGSSTMPPHEAVKWNDPSGSNVQTVRRVDQSTASEQIQSRATKLAGATESNSPSPSTSRRDASTTRLSGLLKKVRFFSGSDIEFTSIAQSAETCEPGQLVVYRLGDDCPVELISQALARGAAGILTEQILPAPVPQAIVADTDRALAEIRSKQTDRPDQKLITIGIVGSAGKTVTAFLTASVLRDIPCRVAYQTDLGSSDSVVTEAGPAKATNGASLIDALSDAVDAGAAVSITEMDSTQLRLGAYDQIELDIVVVTGRDAGSNDFGPSPIECAFELVTQGGVLIVPESNQHILSAAHATAQTQNIELVTYGVDNAADVSIRTISHEDGTLTAMLRHESRAAVMESFLGRGHFAECLAAAAAVGVVTENPLPQIAESLCKLRDLPGRFEAITTDDWETDQNNPAVRLDIGGTPERVKFALQAARKELLQTPASSAPMTLPMHASSKASRAKRPKLWCVLAVSEKDDADTLMQYGRLLETMPDHCVLTCVGSDKAHFLSMSHGVLDGIQDVAAMRLVADPNRAIQWAHGEASHNDMILVIGGIDRRNPDSERRSLDAVTQVITACAEEREQALQANSQPAISPSLPDSGLPNSDLHGQNLPGQNNGTDADPPQLKLFDGN
;
A
#
# COMPACT_ATOMS: atom_id res chain seq x y z
N MET A 1 -6.84 16.05 -61.21
CA MET A 1 -5.72 15.38 -61.91
C MET A 1 -4.44 16.13 -61.53
N LYS A 2 -3.52 15.43 -60.84
CA LYS A 2 -2.14 15.78 -60.45
C LYS A 2 -1.95 16.91 -59.40
N LEU A 3 -1.43 16.65 -58.19
CA LEU A 3 -0.06 16.22 -57.76
C LEU A 3 1.01 17.27 -58.10
N ASP A 4 1.47 18.01 -57.08
CA ASP A 4 2.90 18.17 -56.71
C ASP A 4 3.09 19.25 -55.63
N SER A 5 3.43 18.85 -54.39
CA SER A 5 4.07 19.74 -53.39
C SER A 5 4.55 18.99 -52.13
N ARG A 6 5.39 17.95 -52.26
CA ARG A 6 5.91 17.21 -51.08
C ARG A 6 7.42 16.98 -50.98
N GLU A 7 8.24 17.59 -51.83
CA GLU A 7 9.70 17.32 -51.82
C GLU A 7 10.64 18.49 -51.42
N GLN A 8 10.14 19.60 -50.86
CA GLN A 8 11.02 20.72 -50.44
C GLN A 8 11.10 20.98 -48.92
N ARG A 9 10.61 20.08 -48.06
CA ARG A 9 10.67 20.25 -46.59
C ARG A 9 11.66 19.35 -45.84
N SER A 10 12.43 18.51 -46.53
CA SER A 10 13.28 17.50 -45.89
C SER A 10 14.77 17.86 -45.75
N THR A 11 15.26 18.92 -46.40
CA THR A 11 16.70 19.27 -46.38
C THR A 11 17.07 20.36 -45.37
N THR A 12 16.15 21.23 -44.96
CA THR A 12 16.45 22.32 -44.00
C THR A 12 16.47 21.84 -42.54
N THR A 13 15.73 20.78 -42.21
CA THR A 13 15.61 20.24 -40.84
C THR A 13 16.79 19.35 -40.43
N ILE A 14 17.58 18.86 -41.39
CA ILE A 14 18.72 17.98 -41.13
C ILE A 14 19.97 18.81 -40.79
N HIS A 15 20.15 19.98 -41.42
CA HIS A 15 21.28 20.87 -41.11
C HIS A 15 21.18 21.55 -39.74
N SER A 16 19.97 21.86 -39.24
CA SER A 16 19.82 22.48 -37.91
C SER A 16 20.01 21.50 -36.75
N ARG A 17 19.82 20.19 -36.96
CA ARG A 17 20.02 19.14 -35.95
C ARG A 17 21.50 18.74 -35.77
N GLN A 18 22.30 18.83 -36.83
CA GLN A 18 23.75 18.59 -36.71
C GLN A 18 24.47 19.75 -36.00
N GLN A 19 24.09 21.00 -36.26
CA GLN A 19 24.72 22.16 -35.64
C GLN A 19 24.49 22.24 -34.11
N GLY A 20 23.29 21.90 -33.63
CA GLY A 20 23.01 21.86 -32.18
C GLY A 20 23.65 20.68 -31.43
N GLY A 21 23.96 19.59 -32.13
CA GLY A 21 24.67 18.44 -31.55
C GLY A 21 26.16 18.70 -31.33
N ASP A 22 26.78 19.45 -32.24
CA ASP A 22 28.21 19.79 -32.15
C ASP A 22 28.48 20.89 -31.11
N GLU A 23 27.56 21.85 -30.93
CA GLU A 23 27.65 22.87 -29.86
C GLU A 23 27.50 22.27 -28.46
N MET A 24 26.60 21.28 -28.30
CA MET A 24 26.40 20.59 -27.02
C MET A 24 27.58 19.68 -26.64
N ARG A 25 28.19 19.01 -27.63
CA ARG A 25 29.44 18.26 -27.41
C ARG A 25 30.61 19.17 -27.05
N HIS A 26 30.73 20.33 -27.69
CA HIS A 26 31.81 21.27 -27.39
C HIS A 26 31.69 21.87 -25.97
N ALA A 27 30.46 22.11 -25.50
CA ALA A 27 30.19 22.57 -24.13
C ALA A 27 30.49 21.49 -23.07
N ILE A 28 30.20 20.21 -23.37
CA ILE A 28 30.49 19.08 -22.49
C ILE A 28 32.00 18.83 -22.40
N ASP A 29 32.73 18.92 -23.53
CA ASP A 29 34.19 18.76 -23.54
C ASP A 29 34.91 19.94 -22.85
N GLN A 30 34.38 21.16 -22.95
CA GLN A 30 34.87 22.29 -22.16
C GLN A 30 34.65 22.09 -20.65
N TRP A 31 33.49 21.54 -20.25
CA TRP A 31 33.18 21.27 -18.85
C TRP A 31 34.04 20.14 -18.26
N LEU A 32 34.26 19.05 -19.01
CA LEU A 32 35.12 17.94 -18.61
C LEU A 32 36.61 18.32 -18.56
N SER A 33 37.05 19.33 -19.33
CA SER A 33 38.44 19.82 -19.29
C SER A 33 38.77 20.67 -18.05
N GLN A 34 37.76 21.11 -17.29
CA GLN A 34 37.93 21.98 -16.11
C GLN A 34 37.92 21.22 -14.77
N THR A 35 37.63 19.92 -14.77
CA THR A 35 37.61 19.09 -13.56
C THR A 35 38.83 18.17 -13.50
N LYS A 36 39.89 18.61 -12.80
CA LYS A 36 40.94 17.69 -12.37
C LYS A 36 40.42 16.81 -11.22
N PRO A 37 40.73 15.49 -11.18
CA PRO A 37 40.30 14.64 -10.09
C PRO A 37 41.20 14.86 -8.86
N GLY A 38 40.56 15.18 -7.72
CA GLY A 38 41.23 15.27 -6.42
C GLY A 38 41.34 16.70 -5.89
N GLY A 39 40.28 17.19 -5.24
CA GLY A 39 40.29 18.45 -4.50
C GLY A 39 39.06 18.57 -3.60
N THR A 40 39.27 18.52 -2.29
CA THR A 40 38.25 18.69 -1.24
C THR A 40 37.67 20.11 -1.28
N PHE A 41 36.34 20.22 -1.36
CA PHE A 41 35.66 21.52 -1.36
C PHE A 41 35.47 22.03 0.08
N ARG A 42 36.17 23.12 0.42
CA ARG A 42 35.88 23.95 1.60
C ARG A 42 34.90 25.05 1.22
N SER A 43 33.94 25.31 2.10
CA SER A 43 32.91 26.34 2.00
C SER A 43 33.48 27.75 2.14
N SER A 44 33.23 28.59 1.14
CA SER A 44 33.19 30.04 1.30
C SER A 44 32.49 30.67 0.10
N PHE A 45 31.25 31.12 0.26
CA PHE A 45 30.65 32.08 -0.66
C PHE A 45 30.22 33.31 0.14
N GLY A 46 31.04 34.35 0.00
CA GLY A 46 30.72 35.72 0.34
C GLY A 46 29.77 36.34 -0.68
N SER A 47 29.06 37.36 -0.21
CA SER A 47 28.08 38.15 -0.94
C SER A 47 28.67 38.78 -2.22
N SER A 48 27.98 38.59 -3.34
CA SER A 48 28.16 39.41 -4.55
C SER A 48 26.83 39.48 -5.29
N THR A 49 26.20 40.65 -5.20
CA THR A 49 25.00 41.06 -5.93
C THR A 49 25.29 41.22 -7.43
N MET A 50 24.56 40.50 -8.27
CA MET A 50 24.51 40.70 -9.73
C MET A 50 23.09 41.16 -10.12
N PRO A 51 22.95 42.10 -11.08
CA PRO A 51 21.68 42.75 -11.42
C PRO A 51 20.78 41.86 -12.32
N PRO A 52 19.46 42.15 -12.41
CA PRO A 52 18.51 41.24 -13.04
C PRO A 52 18.59 41.33 -14.57
N HIS A 53 18.86 40.20 -15.22
CA HIS A 53 18.62 40.02 -16.65
C HIS A 53 17.15 39.62 -16.89
N GLU A 54 16.50 40.34 -17.80
CA GLU A 54 15.14 40.08 -18.28
C GLU A 54 15.00 38.64 -18.79
N ALA A 55 14.06 37.89 -18.20
CA ALA A 55 13.73 36.54 -18.60
C ALA A 55 13.05 36.55 -19.98
N VAL A 56 13.63 35.80 -20.92
CA VAL A 56 13.04 35.47 -22.22
C VAL A 56 11.72 34.73 -21.97
N LYS A 57 10.61 35.31 -22.43
CA LYS A 57 9.29 34.67 -22.43
C LYS A 57 9.31 33.43 -23.33
N TRP A 58 9.22 32.26 -22.73
CA TRP A 58 8.87 31.02 -23.44
C TRP A 58 7.34 30.90 -23.45
N ASN A 59 6.71 31.00 -24.62
CA ASN A 59 5.28 30.77 -24.78
C ASN A 59 4.98 29.26 -24.83
N ASP A 60 4.12 28.79 -23.92
CA ASP A 60 3.51 27.47 -23.92
C ASP A 60 2.41 27.38 -25.01
N PRO A 61 2.38 26.34 -25.87
CA PRO A 61 1.33 26.17 -26.89
C PRO A 61 -0.01 25.63 -26.35
N SER A 62 -0.12 25.25 -25.08
CA SER A 62 -1.39 24.82 -24.47
C SER A 62 -1.99 25.93 -23.61
N GLY A 63 -2.85 26.76 -24.22
CA GLY A 63 -3.57 27.85 -23.56
C GLY A 63 -4.62 27.40 -22.55
N SER A 64 -4.22 26.71 -21.47
CA SER A 64 -5.05 26.53 -20.28
C SER A 64 -4.59 27.51 -19.20
N ASN A 65 -5.34 28.61 -19.02
CA ASN A 65 -5.20 29.46 -17.85
C ASN A 65 -5.60 28.63 -16.63
N VAL A 66 -4.62 28.14 -15.86
CA VAL A 66 -4.86 27.67 -14.50
C VAL A 66 -5.29 28.89 -13.70
N GLN A 67 -6.56 28.94 -13.31
CA GLN A 67 -7.06 29.92 -12.36
C GLN A 67 -6.52 29.57 -10.98
N THR A 68 -5.34 30.08 -10.64
CA THR A 68 -4.88 30.12 -9.25
C THR A 68 -5.79 31.10 -8.49
N VAL A 69 -6.79 30.60 -7.77
CA VAL A 69 -7.75 31.45 -7.03
C VAL A 69 -7.56 31.27 -5.53
N ARG A 70 -7.11 32.39 -4.94
CA ARG A 70 -7.21 32.83 -3.53
C ARG A 70 -6.54 31.96 -2.47
N ARG A 71 -5.29 32.33 -2.19
CA ARG A 71 -4.73 32.30 -0.83
C ARG A 71 -5.75 32.86 0.15
N VAL A 72 -6.06 32.09 1.19
CA VAL A 72 -6.57 32.59 2.47
C VAL A 72 -5.69 33.78 2.89
N ASP A 73 -6.28 34.81 3.50
CA ASP A 73 -5.58 36.04 3.89
C ASP A 73 -4.18 35.74 4.46
N GLN A 74 -3.15 36.36 3.88
CA GLN A 74 -1.74 36.07 4.21
C GLN A 74 -1.41 36.25 5.70
N SER A 75 -2.23 37.00 6.46
CA SER A 75 -2.06 37.16 7.89
C SER A 75 -2.50 35.93 8.70
N THR A 76 -3.60 35.26 8.33
CA THR A 76 -4.08 34.06 9.05
C THR A 76 -3.29 32.82 8.68
N ALA A 77 -2.83 32.71 7.42
CA ALA A 77 -1.94 31.64 6.99
C ALA A 77 -0.58 31.70 7.74
N SER A 78 -0.06 32.91 8.00
CA SER A 78 1.20 33.09 8.74
C SER A 78 1.09 32.71 10.22
N GLU A 79 -0.04 32.99 10.88
CA GLU A 79 -0.30 32.58 12.27
C GLU A 79 -0.52 31.05 12.39
N GLN A 80 -1.14 30.43 11.39
CA GLN A 80 -1.41 28.99 11.34
C GLN A 80 -0.15 28.17 11.01
N ILE A 81 0.67 28.64 10.07
CA ILE A 81 2.01 28.11 9.83
C ILE A 81 2.87 28.25 11.08
N GLN A 82 2.80 29.40 11.78
CA GLN A 82 3.49 29.59 13.05
C GLN A 82 3.00 28.62 14.13
N SER A 83 1.71 28.31 14.25
CA SER A 83 1.23 27.34 15.26
C SER A 83 1.72 25.92 14.99
N ARG A 84 1.73 25.48 13.71
CA ARG A 84 2.28 24.18 13.29
C ARG A 84 3.79 24.14 13.44
N ALA A 85 4.51 25.17 12.99
CA ALA A 85 5.95 25.30 13.18
C ALA A 85 6.31 25.39 14.67
N THR A 86 5.45 25.97 15.52
CA THR A 86 5.64 26.01 16.99
C THR A 86 5.37 24.66 17.63
N LYS A 87 4.36 23.89 17.18
CA LYS A 87 4.18 22.48 17.59
C LYS A 87 5.40 21.64 17.19
N LEU A 88 5.89 21.81 15.96
CA LEU A 88 7.07 21.09 15.43
C LEU A 88 8.36 21.51 16.15
N ALA A 89 8.55 22.80 16.43
CA ALA A 89 9.72 23.36 17.11
C ALA A 89 9.72 23.09 18.63
N GLY A 90 8.56 23.15 19.29
CA GLY A 90 8.43 22.80 20.72
C GLY A 90 8.83 21.36 21.02
N ALA A 91 8.66 20.45 20.07
CA ALA A 91 9.14 19.07 20.16
C ALA A 91 10.66 18.93 19.93
N THR A 92 11.30 19.86 19.19
CA THR A 92 12.77 19.85 19.01
C THR A 92 13.54 20.32 20.25
N GLU A 93 12.90 21.10 21.12
CA GLU A 93 13.54 21.64 22.34
C GLU A 93 13.37 20.73 23.57
N SER A 94 12.46 19.74 23.54
CA SER A 94 12.26 18.79 24.64
C SER A 94 13.19 17.57 24.57
N ASN A 95 14.50 17.80 24.51
CA ASN A 95 15.51 16.73 24.57
C ASN A 95 15.90 16.43 26.03
N SER A 96 14.93 15.99 26.83
CA SER A 96 15.19 15.25 28.07
C SER A 96 13.97 14.42 28.44
N PRO A 97 14.02 13.08 28.34
CA PRO A 97 12.97 12.25 28.91
C PRO A 97 13.12 12.29 30.43
N SER A 98 12.29 13.09 31.10
CA SER A 98 12.04 12.90 32.53
C SER A 98 11.00 11.79 32.65
N PRO A 99 11.30 10.61 33.22
CA PRO A 99 10.29 9.61 33.48
C PRO A 99 9.41 10.13 34.63
N SER A 100 8.32 10.79 34.31
CA SER A 100 7.28 11.08 35.29
C SER A 100 6.41 9.84 35.47
N THR A 101 6.96 8.81 36.10
CA THR A 101 6.15 7.77 36.75
C THR A 101 5.57 8.32 38.04
N SER A 102 4.69 9.32 37.94
CA SER A 102 3.78 9.59 39.04
C SER A 102 2.75 8.45 39.03
N ARG A 103 2.90 7.50 39.96
CA ARG A 103 1.77 6.71 40.43
C ARG A 103 0.69 7.72 40.84
N ARG A 104 -0.31 7.93 39.98
CA ARG A 104 -1.49 8.72 40.35
C ARG A 104 -2.17 7.93 41.45
N ASP A 105 -2.27 8.50 42.64
CA ASP A 105 -3.21 8.02 43.66
C ASP A 105 -4.59 7.87 43.00
N ALA A 106 -5.31 6.80 43.33
CA ALA A 106 -6.58 6.42 42.71
C ALA A 106 -7.69 7.45 43.03
N SER A 107 -7.63 8.62 42.40
CA SER A 107 -8.68 9.63 42.46
C SER A 107 -9.88 9.12 41.66
N THR A 108 -11.01 8.92 42.33
CA THR A 108 -12.26 8.58 41.66
C THR A 108 -12.68 9.72 40.73
N THR A 109 -13.16 9.38 39.54
CA THR A 109 -13.65 10.34 38.54
C THR A 109 -15.16 10.20 38.40
N ARG A 110 -15.84 11.34 38.26
CA ARG A 110 -17.29 11.40 38.00
C ARG A 110 -17.58 11.29 36.52
N LEU A 111 -18.45 10.36 36.14
CA LEU A 111 -18.82 10.17 34.75
C LEU A 111 -19.57 11.38 34.17
N SER A 112 -20.38 12.07 34.98
CA SER A 112 -21.05 13.31 34.57
C SER A 112 -20.09 14.45 34.20
N GLY A 113 -18.86 14.45 34.73
CA GLY A 113 -17.81 15.39 34.34
C GLY A 113 -17.13 15.02 33.02
N LEU A 114 -17.24 13.76 32.60
CA LEU A 114 -16.58 13.22 31.42
C LEU A 114 -17.51 13.04 30.22
N LEU A 115 -18.83 12.94 30.40
CA LEU A 115 -19.77 12.77 29.30
C LEU A 115 -20.84 13.86 29.33
N LYS A 116 -21.07 14.51 28.18
CA LYS A 116 -22.11 15.56 28.07
C LYS A 116 -23.51 14.99 27.84
N LYS A 117 -23.61 13.86 27.14
CA LYS A 117 -24.88 13.22 26.74
C LYS A 117 -24.99 11.83 27.36
N VAL A 118 -25.35 11.79 28.64
CA VAL A 118 -25.54 10.55 29.39
C VAL A 118 -26.81 10.63 30.22
N ARG A 119 -27.55 9.52 30.29
CA ARG A 119 -28.71 9.37 31.19
C ARG A 119 -28.38 8.34 32.25
N PHE A 120 -28.47 8.73 33.52
CA PHE A 120 -28.26 7.80 34.62
C PHE A 120 -29.54 7.04 34.97
N PHE A 121 -29.39 5.77 35.32
CA PHE A 121 -30.43 4.90 35.87
C PHE A 121 -29.94 4.27 37.17
N SER A 122 -30.83 4.16 38.16
CA SER A 122 -30.48 3.73 39.53
C SER A 122 -29.37 4.57 40.18
N GLY A 123 -29.33 5.88 39.90
CA GLY A 123 -28.35 6.83 40.45
C GLY A 123 -28.43 8.20 39.76
N SER A 124 -27.70 9.19 40.28
CA SER A 124 -27.55 10.52 39.66
C SER A 124 -26.22 10.69 38.91
N ASP A 125 -25.23 9.85 39.22
CA ASP A 125 -23.90 9.82 38.61
C ASP A 125 -23.20 8.49 38.93
N ILE A 126 -22.05 8.23 38.31
CA ILE A 126 -21.15 7.11 38.61
C ILE A 126 -19.77 7.65 38.94
N GLU A 127 -19.27 7.38 40.14
CA GLU A 127 -17.87 7.64 40.52
C GLU A 127 -17.07 6.35 40.35
N PHE A 128 -16.05 6.37 39.50
CA PHE A 128 -15.26 5.17 39.19
C PHE A 128 -13.76 5.47 39.23
N THR A 129 -12.95 4.43 39.48
CA THR A 129 -11.48 4.53 39.55
C THR A 129 -10.83 4.40 38.18
N SER A 130 -11.25 3.42 37.40
CA SER A 130 -10.83 3.19 36.01
C SER A 130 -11.89 2.39 35.25
N ILE A 131 -11.71 2.26 33.94
CA ILE A 131 -12.57 1.40 33.10
C ILE A 131 -12.01 -0.02 33.14
N ALA A 132 -12.88 -1.02 33.39
CA ALA A 132 -12.48 -2.42 33.42
C ALA A 132 -12.12 -2.93 32.01
N GLN A 133 -11.13 -3.82 31.91
CA GLN A 133 -10.80 -4.48 30.63
C GLN A 133 -11.91 -5.44 30.19
N SER A 134 -12.50 -6.16 31.14
CA SER A 134 -13.69 -6.98 30.95
C SER A 134 -14.47 -7.08 32.26
N ALA A 135 -15.74 -7.45 32.19
CA ALA A 135 -16.53 -7.75 33.38
C ALA A 135 -15.90 -8.90 34.20
N GLU A 136 -15.31 -9.89 33.52
CA GLU A 136 -14.63 -11.03 34.15
C GLU A 136 -13.36 -10.62 34.90
N THR A 137 -12.68 -9.54 34.53
CA THR A 137 -11.44 -9.09 35.19
C THR A 137 -11.62 -7.82 36.02
N CYS A 138 -12.85 -7.34 36.15
CA CYS A 138 -13.19 -6.13 36.88
C CYS A 138 -12.66 -6.16 38.31
N GLU A 139 -12.09 -5.04 38.74
CA GLU A 139 -11.73 -4.76 40.13
C GLU A 139 -12.80 -3.86 40.79
N PRO A 140 -12.92 -3.88 42.12
CA PRO A 140 -13.88 -3.05 42.83
C PRO A 140 -13.70 -1.55 42.50
N GLY A 141 -14.81 -0.86 42.24
CA GLY A 141 -14.82 0.57 41.91
C GLY A 141 -14.56 0.90 40.44
N GLN A 142 -14.33 -0.09 39.57
CA GLN A 142 -14.20 0.15 38.13
C GLN A 142 -15.55 0.30 37.43
N LEU A 143 -15.55 1.02 36.30
CA LEU A 143 -16.69 1.10 35.38
C LEU A 143 -16.63 -0.08 34.40
N VAL A 144 -17.70 -0.87 34.34
CA VAL A 144 -17.85 -1.96 33.37
C VAL A 144 -18.58 -1.43 32.13
N VAL A 145 -18.15 -1.87 30.96
CA VAL A 145 -18.78 -1.51 29.68
C VAL A 145 -19.54 -2.72 29.16
N TYR A 146 -20.82 -2.54 28.82
CA TYR A 146 -21.65 -3.55 28.18
C TYR A 146 -21.80 -3.21 26.69
N ARG A 147 -21.36 -4.12 25.82
CA ARG A 147 -21.49 -4.00 24.36
C ARG A 147 -22.63 -4.86 23.84
N LEU A 148 -23.58 -4.22 23.17
CA LEU A 148 -24.73 -4.90 22.60
C LEU A 148 -24.30 -5.83 21.46
N GLY A 149 -24.68 -7.11 21.54
CA GLY A 149 -24.37 -8.10 20.51
C GLY A 149 -23.09 -8.90 20.77
N ASP A 150 -22.14 -8.32 21.50
CA ASP A 150 -20.89 -8.99 21.89
C ASP A 150 -21.00 -9.69 23.25
N ASP A 151 -21.66 -9.05 24.22
CA ASP A 151 -21.74 -9.53 25.59
C ASP A 151 -23.07 -10.23 25.91
N CYS A 152 -23.02 -11.27 26.74
CA CYS A 152 -24.22 -11.83 27.37
C CYS A 152 -24.62 -10.97 28.58
N PRO A 153 -25.78 -10.28 28.56
CA PRO A 153 -26.13 -9.34 29.64
C PRO A 153 -26.26 -10.03 31.00
N VAL A 154 -26.75 -11.26 31.07
CA VAL A 154 -26.89 -12.00 32.34
C VAL A 154 -25.52 -12.24 32.98
N GLU A 155 -24.56 -12.69 32.17
CA GLU A 155 -23.19 -12.98 32.62
C GLU A 155 -22.49 -11.70 33.05
N LEU A 156 -22.52 -10.65 32.21
CA LEU A 156 -21.86 -9.37 32.50
C LEU A 156 -22.40 -8.73 33.78
N ILE A 157 -23.73 -8.71 33.97
CA ILE A 157 -24.36 -8.17 35.18
C ILE A 157 -23.91 -8.96 36.42
N SER A 158 -23.92 -10.30 36.33
CA SER A 158 -23.52 -11.15 37.45
C SER A 158 -22.06 -10.93 37.87
N GLN A 159 -21.17 -10.79 36.89
CA GLN A 159 -19.75 -10.54 37.12
C GLN A 159 -19.50 -9.13 37.69
N ALA A 160 -20.13 -8.10 37.10
CA ALA A 160 -20.02 -6.72 37.56
C ALA A 160 -20.48 -6.57 39.03
N LEU A 161 -21.59 -7.22 39.40
CA LEU A 161 -22.09 -7.26 40.78
C LEU A 161 -21.11 -7.97 41.72
N ALA A 162 -20.69 -9.19 41.36
CA ALA A 162 -19.83 -10.01 42.20
C ALA A 162 -18.46 -9.36 42.46
N ARG A 163 -17.97 -8.56 41.49
CA ARG A 163 -16.66 -7.89 41.55
C ARG A 163 -16.72 -6.46 42.09
N GLY A 164 -17.92 -5.95 42.40
CA GLY A 164 -18.10 -4.63 42.99
C GLY A 164 -17.83 -3.49 42.03
N ALA A 165 -18.28 -3.62 40.77
CA ALA A 165 -18.24 -2.53 39.80
C ALA A 165 -18.94 -1.28 40.33
N ALA A 166 -18.38 -0.10 40.05
CA ALA A 166 -18.98 1.18 40.40
C ALA A 166 -20.28 1.46 39.60
N GLY A 167 -20.37 0.90 38.39
CA GLY A 167 -21.55 0.97 37.55
C GLY A 167 -21.29 0.39 36.16
N ILE A 168 -22.29 0.46 35.29
CA ILE A 168 -22.26 -0.08 33.92
C ILE A 168 -22.52 1.03 32.91
N LEU A 169 -21.63 1.20 31.93
CA LEU A 169 -21.85 2.00 30.71
C LEU A 169 -22.52 1.12 29.65
N THR A 170 -23.64 1.55 29.09
CA THR A 170 -24.48 0.73 28.20
C THR A 170 -25.37 1.59 27.29
N GLU A 171 -25.83 1.04 26.18
CA GLU A 171 -26.83 1.66 25.29
C GLU A 171 -28.28 1.43 25.71
N GLN A 172 -28.52 0.45 26.59
CA GLN A 172 -29.85 0.07 27.04
C GLN A 172 -29.92 -0.15 28.54
N ILE A 173 -31.10 0.01 29.11
CA ILE A 173 -31.34 -0.29 30.52
C ILE A 173 -31.25 -1.81 30.72
N LEU A 174 -30.36 -2.22 31.61
CA LEU A 174 -30.17 -3.60 32.03
C LEU A 174 -30.93 -3.86 33.35
N PRO A 175 -31.42 -5.09 33.61
CA PRO A 175 -32.06 -5.46 34.87
C PRO A 175 -31.04 -5.69 36.00
N ALA A 176 -30.18 -4.69 36.23
CA ALA A 176 -29.10 -4.73 37.21
C ALA A 176 -29.33 -3.71 38.33
N PRO A 177 -29.07 -4.06 39.60
CA PRO A 177 -29.22 -3.13 40.72
C PRO A 177 -28.03 -2.17 40.88
N VAL A 178 -26.95 -2.30 40.09
CA VAL A 178 -25.86 -1.32 40.04
C VAL A 178 -26.26 -0.06 39.25
N PRO A 179 -25.68 1.10 39.54
CA PRO A 179 -25.86 2.32 38.73
C PRO A 179 -25.51 2.08 37.26
N GLN A 180 -26.28 2.67 36.36
CA GLN A 180 -26.07 2.55 34.92
C GLN A 180 -25.99 3.92 34.26
N ALA A 181 -25.08 4.05 33.32
CA ALA A 181 -24.92 5.19 32.44
C ALA A 181 -25.37 4.80 31.04
N ILE A 182 -26.54 5.30 30.65
CA ILE A 182 -27.15 5.04 29.35
C ILE A 182 -26.66 6.08 28.35
N VAL A 183 -26.01 5.61 27.29
CA VAL A 183 -25.49 6.43 26.18
C VAL A 183 -26.11 6.00 24.85
N ALA A 184 -25.92 6.78 23.79
CA ALA A 184 -26.42 6.42 22.46
C ALA A 184 -25.51 5.42 21.74
N ASP A 185 -24.22 5.45 22.05
CA ASP A 185 -23.18 4.61 21.45
C ASP A 185 -22.08 4.44 22.49
N THR A 186 -21.80 3.19 22.83
CA THR A 186 -20.89 2.82 23.93
C THR A 186 -19.42 3.07 23.56
N ASP A 187 -19.02 2.78 22.32
CA ASP A 187 -17.64 2.92 21.88
C ASP A 187 -17.26 4.39 21.67
N ARG A 188 -18.19 5.22 21.16
CA ARG A 188 -18.01 6.68 21.10
C ARG A 188 -17.91 7.30 22.50
N ALA A 189 -18.76 6.87 23.43
CA ALA A 189 -18.70 7.35 24.81
C ALA A 189 -17.37 6.95 25.48
N LEU A 190 -16.89 5.73 25.23
CA LEU A 190 -15.59 5.27 25.72
C LEU A 190 -14.45 6.12 25.16
N ALA A 191 -14.49 6.45 23.87
CA ALA A 191 -13.53 7.36 23.25
C ALA A 191 -13.60 8.77 23.88
N GLU A 192 -14.78 9.34 24.14
CA GLU A 192 -14.91 10.65 24.78
C GLU A 192 -14.32 10.65 26.20
N ILE A 193 -14.56 9.58 26.97
CA ILE A 193 -13.97 9.39 28.30
C ILE A 193 -12.44 9.35 28.22
N ARG A 194 -11.89 8.51 27.32
CA ARG A 194 -10.43 8.37 27.16
C ARG A 194 -9.78 9.66 26.72
N SER A 195 -10.38 10.37 25.77
CA SER A 195 -9.89 11.65 25.24
C SER A 195 -9.74 12.69 26.35
N LYS A 196 -10.69 12.73 27.31
CA LYS A 196 -10.61 13.61 28.48
C LYS A 196 -9.62 13.13 29.54
N GLN A 197 -9.53 11.82 29.78
CA GLN A 197 -8.58 11.25 30.76
C GLN A 197 -7.11 11.41 30.36
N THR A 198 -6.85 11.43 29.05
CA THR A 198 -5.53 11.63 28.43
C THR A 198 -5.27 13.08 28.06
N ASP A 199 -6.20 14.00 28.39
CA ASP A 199 -6.07 15.43 28.16
C ASP A 199 -5.77 15.76 26.68
N ARG A 200 -6.63 15.26 25.79
CA ARG A 200 -6.62 15.55 24.34
C ARG A 200 -5.25 15.34 23.68
N PRO A 201 -4.73 14.10 23.61
CA PRO A 201 -3.41 13.83 23.03
C PRO A 201 -3.31 14.23 21.55
N ASP A 202 -4.44 14.22 20.83
CA ASP A 202 -4.57 14.74 19.47
C ASP A 202 -4.17 16.22 19.34
N GLN A 203 -4.37 17.03 20.39
CA GLN A 203 -4.03 18.46 20.38
C GLN A 203 -2.56 18.74 20.72
N LYS A 204 -1.82 17.72 21.21
CA LYS A 204 -0.41 17.81 21.61
C LYS A 204 0.55 17.38 20.50
N LEU A 205 0.04 16.77 19.45
CA LEU A 205 0.78 16.31 18.28
C LEU A 205 0.34 17.10 17.03
N ILE A 206 1.08 16.92 15.93
CA ILE A 206 0.55 17.12 14.59
C ILE A 206 -0.09 15.81 14.14
N THR A 207 -1.40 15.82 13.90
CA THR A 207 -2.16 14.62 13.53
C THR A 207 -2.42 14.58 12.03
N ILE A 208 -1.99 13.49 11.38
CA ILE A 208 -2.13 13.26 9.94
C ILE A 208 -3.03 12.05 9.71
N GLY A 209 -4.25 12.26 9.21
CA GLY A 209 -5.15 11.18 8.81
C GLY A 209 -5.01 10.85 7.33
N ILE A 210 -4.83 9.57 7.00
CA ILE A 210 -4.78 9.11 5.60
C ILE A 210 -6.00 8.26 5.30
N VAL A 211 -6.84 8.73 4.38
CA VAL A 211 -8.12 8.11 4.00
C VAL A 211 -8.13 7.78 2.51
N GLY A 212 -8.77 6.68 2.12
CA GLY A 212 -8.81 6.28 0.71
C GLY A 212 -9.06 4.80 0.48
N SER A 213 -9.47 4.45 -0.74
CA SER A 213 -9.70 3.05 -1.13
C SER A 213 -8.41 2.22 -1.26
N ALA A 214 -7.31 2.85 -1.69
CA ALA A 214 -6.01 2.20 -1.86
C ALA A 214 -4.86 3.20 -1.60
N GLY A 215 -3.65 2.69 -1.33
CA GLY A 215 -2.44 3.51 -1.16
C GLY A 215 -2.23 4.15 0.22
N LYS A 216 -3.13 3.94 1.18
CA LYS A 216 -3.06 4.51 2.54
C LYS A 216 -1.74 4.17 3.23
N THR A 217 -1.44 2.87 3.35
CA THR A 217 -0.22 2.35 4.00
C THR A 217 1.05 2.85 3.34
N VAL A 218 1.14 2.74 2.02
CA VAL A 218 2.32 3.19 1.27
C VAL A 218 2.55 4.69 1.48
N THR A 219 1.48 5.48 1.41
CA THR A 219 1.53 6.93 1.68
C THR A 219 1.91 7.23 3.13
N ALA A 220 1.45 6.45 4.10
CA ALA A 220 1.82 6.59 5.51
C ALA A 220 3.33 6.39 5.73
N PHE A 221 3.90 5.32 5.18
CA PHE A 221 5.34 5.04 5.29
C PHE A 221 6.19 6.07 4.53
N LEU A 222 5.76 6.50 3.33
CA LEU A 222 6.43 7.56 2.58
C LEU A 222 6.37 8.89 3.33
N THR A 223 5.23 9.25 3.91
CA THR A 223 5.05 10.45 4.74
C THR A 223 5.95 10.38 5.97
N ALA A 224 5.98 9.24 6.66
CA ALA A 224 6.90 9.02 7.77
C ALA A 224 8.37 9.12 7.34
N SER A 225 8.73 8.71 6.11
CA SER A 225 10.08 8.87 5.56
C SER A 225 10.44 10.35 5.35
N VAL A 226 9.53 11.12 4.75
CA VAL A 226 9.69 12.56 4.50
C VAL A 226 9.84 13.34 5.81
N LEU A 227 9.06 12.98 6.83
CA LEU A 227 9.07 13.70 8.11
C LEU A 227 10.24 13.30 9.02
N ARG A 228 10.79 12.08 8.89
CA ARG A 228 11.97 11.63 9.67
C ARG A 228 13.28 12.33 9.30
N ASP A 229 13.33 12.98 8.14
CA ASP A 229 14.50 13.79 7.74
C ASP A 229 14.50 15.18 8.42
N ILE A 230 13.42 15.54 9.11
CA ILE A 230 13.35 16.64 10.07
C ILE A 230 13.74 16.08 11.45
N PRO A 231 14.40 16.85 12.34
CA PRO A 231 14.72 16.40 13.71
C PRO A 231 13.48 16.26 14.62
N CYS A 232 12.45 15.53 14.19
CA CYS A 232 11.26 15.24 14.96
C CYS A 232 11.01 13.73 15.02
N ARG A 233 10.30 13.31 16.07
CA ARG A 233 9.85 11.94 16.25
C ARG A 233 8.49 11.75 15.61
N VAL A 234 8.33 10.68 14.82
CA VAL A 234 7.12 10.39 14.08
C VAL A 234 6.55 9.06 14.58
N ALA A 235 5.33 9.11 15.09
CA ALA A 235 4.52 7.94 15.37
C ALA A 235 3.64 7.61 14.16
N TYR A 236 3.27 6.35 13.99
CA TYR A 236 2.33 5.94 12.96
C TYR A 236 1.48 4.74 13.39
N GLN A 237 0.27 4.66 12.85
CA GLN A 237 -0.67 3.55 13.00
C GLN A 237 -1.12 3.11 11.61
N THR A 238 -0.63 1.95 11.18
CA THR A 238 -0.83 1.41 9.83
C THR A 238 -1.25 -0.06 9.91
N ASP A 239 -1.83 -0.58 8.83
CA ASP A 239 -2.23 -1.98 8.77
C ASP A 239 -1.04 -2.96 8.57
N LEU A 240 0.19 -2.43 8.44
CA LEU A 240 1.47 -3.17 8.39
C LEU A 240 2.34 -2.95 9.63
N GLY A 241 1.94 -2.09 10.57
CA GLY A 241 2.73 -1.80 11.76
C GLY A 241 2.30 -0.54 12.49
N SER A 242 2.69 -0.46 13.75
CA SER A 242 2.57 0.74 14.55
C SER A 242 3.92 1.16 15.12
N SER A 243 4.06 2.44 15.41
CA SER A 243 5.18 2.94 16.19
C SER A 243 4.74 4.14 17.01
N ASP A 244 5.15 4.19 18.27
CA ASP A 244 5.01 5.36 19.14
C ASP A 244 6.18 6.36 18.96
N SER A 245 7.08 6.12 17.99
CA SER A 245 8.37 6.79 17.71
C SER A 245 9.60 6.27 18.47
N VAL A 246 9.44 5.39 19.46
CA VAL A 246 10.53 4.77 20.22
C VAL A 246 10.52 3.26 20.00
N VAL A 247 9.36 2.65 20.15
CA VAL A 247 9.07 1.25 19.90
C VAL A 247 8.39 1.14 18.54
N THR A 248 8.84 0.17 17.75
CA THR A 248 8.20 -0.17 16.47
C THR A 248 7.71 -1.61 16.55
N GLU A 249 6.41 -1.77 16.39
CA GLU A 249 5.76 -3.07 16.26
C GLU A 249 5.45 -3.31 14.78
N ALA A 250 6.17 -4.21 14.13
CA ALA A 250 5.90 -4.56 12.73
C ALA A 250 4.83 -5.65 12.62
N GLY A 251 3.93 -5.56 11.64
CA GLY A 251 2.79 -6.44 11.42
C GLY A 251 1.45 -5.75 11.75
N PRO A 252 0.28 -6.36 11.51
CA PRO A 252 -0.98 -5.63 11.49
C PRO A 252 -1.30 -5.14 12.88
N ALA A 253 -1.22 -3.83 13.08
CA ALA A 253 -1.86 -3.20 14.21
C ALA A 253 -3.37 -3.44 14.04
N LYS A 254 -4.04 -3.90 15.10
CA LYS A 254 -5.51 -3.91 15.13
C LYS A 254 -5.96 -2.51 14.74
N ALA A 255 -6.85 -2.38 13.74
CA ALA A 255 -7.30 -1.09 13.22
C ALA A 255 -7.56 -0.14 14.39
N THR A 256 -6.70 0.86 14.51
CA THR A 256 -6.64 1.68 15.71
C THR A 256 -7.69 2.78 15.56
N ASN A 257 -8.78 2.65 16.33
CA ASN A 257 -9.93 3.54 16.27
C ASN A 257 -10.54 3.73 17.66
N GLY A 258 -11.47 4.68 17.79
CA GLY A 258 -12.15 4.99 19.04
C GLY A 258 -11.19 5.21 20.20
N ALA A 259 -11.48 4.57 21.32
CA ALA A 259 -10.65 4.61 22.53
C ALA A 259 -9.21 4.15 22.30
N SER A 260 -9.01 3.10 21.49
CA SER A 260 -7.66 2.55 21.24
C SER A 260 -6.75 3.52 20.48
N LEU A 261 -7.34 4.36 19.61
CA LEU A 261 -6.59 5.41 18.92
C LEU A 261 -6.13 6.50 19.87
N ILE A 262 -6.99 6.89 20.81
CA ILE A 262 -6.64 7.89 21.82
C ILE A 262 -5.52 7.37 22.72
N ASP A 263 -5.58 6.10 23.12
CA ASP A 263 -4.51 5.47 23.90
C ASP A 263 -3.19 5.49 23.10
N ALA A 264 -3.21 5.09 21.82
CA ALA A 264 -2.03 5.13 20.94
C ALA A 264 -1.47 6.55 20.72
N LEU A 265 -2.33 7.57 20.62
CA LEU A 265 -1.90 8.97 20.55
C LEU A 265 -1.27 9.42 21.88
N SER A 266 -1.82 8.99 23.01
CA SER A 266 -1.25 9.26 24.33
C SER A 266 0.13 8.62 24.48
N ASP A 267 0.30 7.37 24.04
CA ASP A 267 1.59 6.68 24.07
C ASP A 267 2.62 7.40 23.19
N ALA A 268 2.21 7.88 22.01
CA ALA A 268 3.06 8.69 21.13
C ALA A 268 3.49 10.01 21.78
N VAL A 269 2.59 10.70 22.50
CA VAL A 269 2.92 11.91 23.27
C VAL A 269 3.95 11.58 24.36
N ASP A 270 3.72 10.51 25.13
CA ASP A 270 4.62 10.10 26.21
C ASP A 270 6.02 9.68 25.69
N ALA A 271 6.06 9.12 24.48
CA ALA A 271 7.28 8.80 23.74
C ALA A 271 7.97 10.04 23.12
N GLY A 272 7.38 11.23 23.20
CA GLY A 272 7.92 12.47 22.67
C GLY A 272 7.82 12.60 21.15
N ALA A 273 6.84 11.93 20.53
CA ALA A 273 6.52 12.16 19.12
C ALA A 273 6.04 13.61 18.92
N ALA A 274 6.39 14.19 17.78
CA ALA A 274 5.87 15.47 17.34
C ALA A 274 4.69 15.29 16.36
N VAL A 275 4.69 14.18 15.63
CA VAL A 275 3.74 13.87 14.57
C VAL A 275 3.18 12.46 14.80
N SER A 276 1.88 12.29 14.57
CA SER A 276 1.25 10.97 14.45
C SER A 276 0.55 10.84 13.11
N ILE A 277 0.83 9.74 12.40
CA ILE A 277 0.20 9.39 11.12
C ILE A 277 -0.77 8.23 11.37
N THR A 278 -2.02 8.36 10.99
CA THR A 278 -3.04 7.32 11.20
C THR A 278 -3.72 6.96 9.88
N GLU A 279 -3.66 5.68 9.51
CA GLU A 279 -4.53 5.15 8.48
C GLU A 279 -5.97 5.08 8.97
N MET A 280 -6.88 5.65 8.18
CA MET A 280 -8.29 5.70 8.55
C MET A 280 -9.08 4.64 7.79
N ASP A 281 -9.76 3.77 8.53
CA ASP A 281 -10.64 2.78 7.94
C ASP A 281 -11.98 3.41 7.53
N SER A 282 -12.41 3.13 6.31
CA SER A 282 -13.59 3.74 5.71
C SER A 282 -14.89 3.36 6.42
N THR A 283 -14.99 2.14 6.96
CA THR A 283 -16.17 1.69 7.70
C THR A 283 -16.19 2.37 9.07
N GLN A 284 -15.05 2.40 9.75
CA GLN A 284 -14.91 3.04 11.07
C GLN A 284 -15.14 4.55 11.02
N LEU A 285 -14.76 5.22 9.92
CA LEU A 285 -15.11 6.62 9.66
C LEU A 285 -16.62 6.84 9.61
N ARG A 286 -17.38 6.00 8.89
CA ARG A 286 -18.85 6.11 8.84
C ARG A 286 -19.52 5.86 10.18
N LEU A 287 -18.94 4.95 10.98
CA LEU A 287 -19.39 4.66 12.33
C LEU A 287 -18.99 5.75 13.34
N GLY A 288 -18.22 6.75 12.92
CA GLY A 288 -17.75 7.85 13.76
C GLY A 288 -16.77 7.42 14.85
N ALA A 289 -16.01 6.36 14.60
CA ALA A 289 -14.98 5.88 15.51
C ALA A 289 -13.81 6.87 15.67
N TYR A 290 -13.75 7.91 14.83
CA TYR A 290 -12.73 8.96 14.88
C TYR A 290 -13.27 10.30 15.41
N ASP A 291 -14.56 10.40 15.77
CA ASP A 291 -15.25 11.65 16.14
C ASP A 291 -14.67 12.35 17.40
N GLN A 292 -13.79 11.68 18.15
CA GLN A 292 -13.22 12.18 19.40
C GLN A 292 -11.78 12.69 19.26
N ILE A 293 -11.28 12.78 18.02
CA ILE A 293 -9.99 13.37 17.68
C ILE A 293 -10.14 14.48 16.65
N GLU A 294 -9.16 15.36 16.62
CA GLU A 294 -8.99 16.43 15.64
C GLU A 294 -7.76 16.15 14.76
N LEU A 295 -7.86 16.46 13.47
CA LEU A 295 -6.79 16.27 12.48
C LEU A 295 -6.20 17.60 12.02
N ASP A 296 -4.88 17.74 12.05
CA ASP A 296 -4.20 18.90 11.46
C ASP A 296 -4.10 18.76 9.93
N ILE A 297 -3.90 17.54 9.42
CA ILE A 297 -3.77 17.25 7.99
C ILE A 297 -4.59 16.00 7.63
N VAL A 298 -5.39 16.06 6.57
CA VAL A 298 -6.01 14.89 5.95
C VAL A 298 -5.47 14.70 4.54
N VAL A 299 -4.98 13.49 4.26
CA VAL A 299 -4.48 13.08 2.95
C VAL A 299 -5.44 12.06 2.35
N VAL A 300 -5.95 12.35 1.16
CA VAL A 300 -6.83 11.44 0.42
C VAL A 300 -6.04 10.66 -0.60
N THR A 301 -6.13 9.34 -0.60
CA THR A 301 -5.45 8.44 -1.56
C THR A 301 -6.46 7.60 -2.35
N GLY A 302 -6.11 7.26 -3.59
CA GLY A 302 -6.97 6.43 -4.44
C GLY A 302 -8.30 7.11 -4.78
N ARG A 303 -9.41 6.38 -4.61
CA ARG A 303 -10.76 6.86 -4.93
C ARG A 303 -11.62 6.93 -3.68
N ASP A 304 -12.72 7.67 -3.78
CA ASP A 304 -13.84 7.45 -2.87
C ASP A 304 -14.35 6.01 -3.13
N ALA A 305 -14.35 5.19 -2.09
CA ALA A 305 -14.95 3.84 -2.13
C ALA A 305 -16.47 3.89 -2.39
N GLY A 306 -17.02 5.11 -2.53
CA GLY A 306 -18.41 5.41 -2.82
C GLY A 306 -19.17 5.46 -1.51
N SER A 307 -20.07 6.43 -1.36
CA SER A 307 -21.25 6.14 -0.56
C SER A 307 -21.89 4.90 -1.17
N ASN A 308 -21.98 3.78 -0.44
CA ASN A 308 -23.09 2.87 -0.73
C ASN A 308 -24.35 3.75 -0.75
N ASP A 309 -25.40 3.38 -1.50
CA ASP A 309 -26.63 4.18 -1.62
C ASP A 309 -27.23 4.63 -0.26
N PHE A 310 -26.74 4.07 0.84
CA PHE A 310 -27.01 4.41 2.22
C PHE A 310 -25.71 4.78 2.97
N GLY A 311 -25.54 6.06 3.32
CA GLY A 311 -24.54 6.53 4.31
C GLY A 311 -23.56 7.61 3.82
N PRO A 312 -22.91 8.34 4.74
CA PRO A 312 -22.02 9.47 4.42
C PRO A 312 -20.70 9.01 3.79
N SER A 313 -20.11 9.77 2.86
CA SER A 313 -18.81 9.43 2.27
C SER A 313 -17.72 9.35 3.35
N PRO A 314 -16.86 8.32 3.39
CA PRO A 314 -15.78 8.23 4.37
C PRO A 314 -14.79 9.38 4.24
N ILE A 315 -14.56 9.86 3.02
CA ILE A 315 -13.66 10.99 2.77
C ILE A 315 -14.26 12.27 3.35
N GLU A 316 -15.55 12.50 3.14
CA GLU A 316 -16.26 13.66 3.73
C GLU A 316 -16.30 13.57 5.27
N CYS A 317 -16.55 12.38 5.83
CA CYS A 317 -16.42 12.15 7.28
C CYS A 317 -15.02 12.53 7.79
N ALA A 318 -13.95 12.18 7.05
CA ALA A 318 -12.59 12.54 7.44
C ALA A 318 -12.35 14.05 7.33
N PHE A 319 -12.94 14.73 6.34
CA PHE A 319 -12.85 16.18 6.20
C PHE A 319 -13.48 16.92 7.39
N GLU A 320 -14.57 16.39 7.97
CA GLU A 320 -15.21 16.97 9.15
C GLU A 320 -14.32 16.95 10.41
N LEU A 321 -13.30 16.09 10.45
CA LEU A 321 -12.37 15.98 11.58
C LEU A 321 -11.22 16.99 11.51
N VAL A 322 -11.09 17.71 10.39
CA VAL A 322 -9.99 18.65 10.20
C VAL A 322 -10.20 19.90 11.03
N THR A 323 -9.17 20.27 11.78
CA THR A 323 -9.16 21.47 12.62
C THR A 323 -9.28 22.74 11.78
N GLN A 324 -9.76 23.82 12.40
CA GLN A 324 -9.73 25.13 11.77
C GLN A 324 -8.30 25.54 11.45
N GLY A 325 -8.04 25.90 10.19
CA GLY A 325 -6.70 26.15 9.72
C GLY A 325 -5.85 24.89 9.56
N GLY A 326 -6.44 23.70 9.46
CA GLY A 326 -5.77 22.47 9.01
C GLY A 326 -5.56 22.45 7.49
N VAL A 327 -5.22 21.28 6.94
CA VAL A 327 -4.97 21.09 5.50
C VAL A 327 -5.66 19.85 4.94
N LEU A 328 -6.31 20.00 3.79
CA LEU A 328 -6.74 18.91 2.93
C LEU A 328 -5.76 18.71 1.79
N ILE A 329 -5.23 17.50 1.65
CA ILE A 329 -4.36 17.09 0.54
C ILE A 329 -5.14 16.08 -0.31
N VAL A 330 -5.50 16.46 -1.54
CA VAL A 330 -6.41 15.68 -2.39
C VAL A 330 -5.85 15.44 -3.80
N PRO A 331 -6.21 14.33 -4.46
CA PRO A 331 -5.80 14.09 -5.84
C PRO A 331 -6.54 15.02 -6.82
N GLU A 332 -5.80 15.68 -7.71
CA GLU A 332 -6.38 16.55 -8.75
C GLU A 332 -7.21 15.76 -9.78
N SER A 333 -6.88 14.48 -9.97
CA SER A 333 -7.52 13.61 -10.96
C SER A 333 -8.98 13.26 -10.61
N ASN A 334 -9.44 13.54 -9.39
CA ASN A 334 -10.78 13.18 -8.93
C ASN A 334 -11.65 14.40 -8.62
N GLN A 335 -12.47 14.81 -9.59
CA GLN A 335 -13.34 15.98 -9.51
C GLN A 335 -14.38 15.91 -8.40
N HIS A 336 -14.85 14.71 -8.02
CA HIS A 336 -15.81 14.57 -6.92
C HIS A 336 -15.16 14.91 -5.57
N ILE A 337 -13.98 14.32 -5.30
CA ILE A 337 -13.21 14.58 -4.08
C ILE A 337 -12.80 16.06 -4.04
N LEU A 338 -12.31 16.60 -5.16
CA LEU A 338 -11.89 17.99 -5.26
C LEU A 338 -13.05 18.96 -4.98
N SER A 339 -14.24 18.70 -5.54
CA SER A 339 -15.44 19.50 -5.29
C SER A 339 -15.86 19.46 -3.81
N ALA A 340 -15.85 18.29 -3.19
CA ALA A 340 -16.16 18.15 -1.76
C ALA A 340 -15.13 18.89 -0.90
N ALA A 341 -13.84 18.74 -1.21
CA ALA A 341 -12.77 19.41 -0.49
C ALA A 341 -12.85 20.94 -0.61
N HIS A 342 -13.20 21.48 -1.78
CA HIS A 342 -13.45 22.91 -1.95
C HIS A 342 -14.61 23.42 -1.09
N ALA A 343 -15.71 22.67 -1.03
CA ALA A 343 -16.86 23.04 -0.21
C ALA A 343 -16.48 23.06 1.28
N THR A 344 -15.78 22.03 1.77
CA THR A 344 -15.30 21.99 3.16
C THR A 344 -14.29 23.12 3.44
N ALA A 345 -13.30 23.31 2.57
CA ALA A 345 -12.27 24.34 2.72
C ALA A 345 -12.86 25.74 2.87
N GLN A 346 -13.88 26.08 2.06
CA GLN A 346 -14.57 27.37 2.13
C GLN A 346 -15.38 27.56 3.41
N THR A 347 -15.98 26.49 3.93
CA THR A 347 -16.85 26.57 5.11
C THR A 347 -16.08 26.58 6.43
N GLN A 348 -14.90 25.94 6.47
CA GLN A 348 -14.14 25.70 7.70
C GLN A 348 -12.79 26.45 7.76
N ASN A 349 -12.48 27.29 6.76
CA ASN A 349 -11.20 28.01 6.64
C ASN A 349 -10.00 27.06 6.69
N ILE A 350 -10.06 26.01 5.87
CA ILE A 350 -9.04 24.98 5.73
C ILE A 350 -8.26 25.23 4.44
N GLU A 351 -6.95 24.99 4.48
CA GLU A 351 -6.09 25.05 3.30
C GLU A 351 -6.30 23.81 2.42
N LEU A 352 -6.38 24.00 1.11
CA LEU A 352 -6.52 22.91 0.14
C LEU A 352 -5.27 22.84 -0.73
N VAL A 353 -4.66 21.66 -0.79
CA VAL A 353 -3.50 21.36 -1.62
C VAL A 353 -3.80 20.17 -2.52
N THR A 354 -3.54 20.33 -3.81
CA THR A 354 -3.74 19.27 -4.80
C THR A 354 -2.43 18.55 -5.11
N TYR A 355 -2.52 17.24 -5.32
CA TYR A 355 -1.40 16.46 -5.85
C TYR A 355 -1.76 15.70 -7.13
N GLY A 356 -0.76 15.41 -7.95
CA GLY A 356 -0.99 14.68 -9.20
C GLY A 356 0.26 14.02 -9.79
N VAL A 357 0.03 13.05 -10.67
CA VAL A 357 1.06 12.40 -11.49
C VAL A 357 0.74 12.70 -12.95
N ASP A 358 1.73 13.19 -13.69
CA ASP A 358 1.65 13.55 -15.11
C ASP A 358 0.53 14.54 -15.47
N ASN A 359 0.00 15.24 -14.46
CA ASN A 359 -1.02 16.29 -14.56
C ASN A 359 -0.58 17.52 -13.75
N ALA A 360 -1.12 18.70 -14.08
CA ALA A 360 -0.85 19.91 -13.33
C ALA A 360 -1.58 19.87 -11.98
N ALA A 361 -0.86 20.06 -10.87
CA ALA A 361 -1.36 20.16 -9.50
C ALA A 361 -0.39 21.01 -8.67
N ASP A 362 -0.77 21.40 -7.45
CA ASP A 362 0.10 22.21 -6.57
C ASP A 362 1.43 21.49 -6.27
N VAL A 363 1.36 20.18 -6.07
CA VAL A 363 2.51 19.28 -6.00
C VAL A 363 2.35 18.16 -7.03
N SER A 364 3.29 18.05 -7.96
CA SER A 364 3.17 17.07 -9.04
C SER A 364 4.44 16.28 -9.27
N ILE A 365 4.27 15.02 -9.65
CA ILE A 365 5.35 14.16 -10.15
C ILE A 365 5.16 14.02 -11.66
N ARG A 366 6.21 14.36 -12.42
CA ARG A 366 6.26 14.12 -13.87
C ARG A 366 7.19 12.95 -14.15
N THR A 367 6.66 11.89 -14.74
CA THR A 367 7.42 10.71 -15.13
C THR A 367 8.40 11.09 -16.25
N ILE A 368 9.70 10.83 -16.04
CA ILE A 368 10.75 10.99 -17.05
C ILE A 368 10.93 9.66 -17.78
N SER A 369 11.14 8.59 -17.02
CA SER A 369 11.24 7.23 -17.53
C SER A 369 10.75 6.24 -16.48
N HIS A 370 10.38 5.06 -16.94
CA HIS A 370 10.09 3.91 -16.11
C HIS A 370 10.71 2.70 -16.78
N GLU A 371 11.86 2.26 -16.26
CA GLU A 371 12.69 1.20 -16.84
C GLU A 371 13.11 0.24 -15.73
N ASP A 372 13.05 -1.07 -16.00
CA ASP A 372 13.43 -2.14 -15.06
C ASP A 372 12.82 -2.01 -13.65
N GLY A 373 11.59 -1.50 -13.56
CA GLY A 373 10.89 -1.25 -12.30
C GLY A 373 11.39 -0.03 -11.52
N THR A 374 12.20 0.82 -12.13
CA THR A 374 12.66 2.07 -11.52
C THR A 374 11.89 3.23 -12.13
N LEU A 375 11.23 4.04 -11.28
CA LEU A 375 10.61 5.29 -11.67
C LEU A 375 11.63 6.42 -11.56
N THR A 376 12.02 6.99 -12.69
CA THR A 376 12.74 8.27 -12.72
C THR A 376 11.74 9.38 -12.96
N ALA A 377 11.67 10.35 -12.06
CA ALA A 377 10.67 11.39 -12.13
C ALA A 377 11.17 12.76 -11.67
N MET A 378 10.45 13.80 -12.08
CA MET A 378 10.66 15.17 -11.63
C MET A 378 9.50 15.57 -10.71
N LEU A 379 9.81 15.76 -9.42
CA LEU A 379 8.91 16.37 -8.44
C LEU A 379 8.89 17.89 -8.64
N ARG A 380 7.71 18.49 -8.64
CA ARG A 380 7.49 19.91 -8.87
C ARG A 380 6.57 20.49 -7.83
N HIS A 381 6.89 21.71 -7.41
CA HIS A 381 6.01 22.56 -6.61
C HIS A 381 6.31 24.02 -6.95
N GLU A 382 5.28 24.78 -7.33
CA GLU A 382 5.41 26.14 -7.87
C GLU A 382 6.49 26.24 -8.98
N SER A 383 7.51 27.06 -8.76
CA SER A 383 8.66 27.29 -9.66
C SER A 383 9.83 26.35 -9.40
N ARG A 384 9.73 25.47 -8.39
CA ARG A 384 10.80 24.56 -7.98
C ARG A 384 10.61 23.18 -8.58
N ALA A 385 11.72 22.49 -8.81
CA ALA A 385 11.74 21.11 -9.27
C ALA A 385 12.93 20.35 -8.66
N ALA A 386 12.74 19.06 -8.41
CA ALA A 386 13.77 18.13 -7.97
C ALA A 386 13.62 16.82 -8.74
N VAL A 387 14.73 16.21 -9.14
CA VAL A 387 14.74 14.89 -9.80
C VAL A 387 14.88 13.82 -8.72
N MET A 388 14.19 12.70 -8.90
CA MET A 388 14.18 11.55 -7.98
C MET A 388 14.14 10.24 -8.75
N GLU A 389 14.62 9.18 -8.12
CA GLU A 389 14.49 7.79 -8.57
C GLU A 389 13.86 6.95 -7.46
N SER A 390 12.78 6.24 -7.76
CA SER A 390 12.10 5.37 -6.80
C SER A 390 11.98 3.96 -7.33
N PHE A 391 12.39 3.00 -6.50
CA PHE A 391 12.23 1.56 -6.74
C PHE A 391 10.88 1.04 -6.19
N LEU A 392 10.20 1.85 -5.37
CA LEU A 392 9.05 1.42 -4.60
C LEU A 392 7.90 0.95 -5.49
N GLY A 393 7.50 -0.31 -5.28
CA GLY A 393 6.43 -0.96 -6.03
C GLY A 393 6.59 -0.85 -7.53
N ARG A 394 7.83 -0.93 -8.01
CA ARG A 394 8.17 -0.88 -9.43
C ARG A 394 7.58 0.35 -10.11
N GLY A 395 7.69 1.53 -9.49
CA GLY A 395 7.17 2.79 -10.04
C GLY A 395 5.65 2.94 -10.08
N HIS A 396 4.89 1.98 -9.55
CA HIS A 396 3.42 2.03 -9.55
C HIS A 396 2.84 2.93 -8.45
N PHE A 397 3.62 3.23 -7.41
CA PHE A 397 3.20 4.09 -6.30
C PHE A 397 3.45 5.59 -6.52
N ALA A 398 3.51 6.06 -7.77
CA ALA A 398 3.73 7.47 -8.12
C ALA A 398 2.72 8.43 -7.45
N GLU A 399 1.44 8.04 -7.34
CA GLU A 399 0.43 8.85 -6.65
C GLU A 399 0.69 8.93 -5.15
N CYS A 400 1.15 7.84 -4.52
CA CYS A 400 1.52 7.83 -3.10
C CYS A 400 2.76 8.70 -2.84
N LEU A 401 3.74 8.68 -3.77
CA LEU A 401 4.90 9.57 -3.74
C LEU A 401 4.49 11.04 -3.83
N ALA A 402 3.56 11.39 -4.74
CA ALA A 402 3.07 12.75 -4.89
C ALA A 402 2.28 13.23 -3.65
N ALA A 403 1.44 12.35 -3.08
CA ALA A 403 0.69 12.64 -1.86
C ALA A 403 1.62 12.87 -0.65
N ALA A 404 2.61 12.00 -0.45
CA ALA A 404 3.60 12.18 0.62
C ALA A 404 4.48 13.41 0.41
N ALA A 405 4.84 13.73 -0.85
CA ALA A 405 5.55 14.96 -1.18
C ALA A 405 4.73 16.21 -0.82
N ALA A 406 3.41 16.17 -1.02
CA ALA A 406 2.51 17.26 -0.65
C ALA A 406 2.50 17.48 0.87
N VAL A 407 2.55 16.42 1.68
CA VAL A 407 2.73 16.56 3.15
C VAL A 407 4.07 17.24 3.46
N GLY A 408 5.16 16.83 2.80
CA GLY A 408 6.47 17.46 2.95
C GLY A 408 6.45 18.95 2.62
N VAL A 409 5.75 19.35 1.55
CA VAL A 409 5.60 20.75 1.14
C VAL A 409 4.81 21.55 2.18
N VAL A 410 3.69 21.01 2.66
CA VAL A 410 2.82 21.64 3.67
C VAL A 410 3.51 21.77 5.03
N THR A 411 4.45 20.88 5.33
CA THR A 411 5.31 20.93 6.52
C THR A 411 6.59 21.73 6.30
N GLU A 412 6.67 22.48 5.19
CA GLU A 412 7.75 23.40 4.82
C GLU A 412 9.12 22.76 4.57
N ASN A 413 9.15 21.47 4.21
CA ASN A 413 10.39 20.81 3.86
C ASN A 413 10.92 21.29 2.49
N PRO A 414 12.24 21.50 2.35
CA PRO A 414 12.86 21.78 1.06
C PRO A 414 12.59 20.66 0.04
N LEU A 415 12.12 21.02 -1.16
CA LEU A 415 11.78 20.07 -2.23
C LEU A 415 12.89 19.04 -2.54
N PRO A 416 14.19 19.39 -2.56
CA PRO A 416 15.26 18.41 -2.74
C PRO A 416 15.37 17.39 -1.61
N GLN A 417 15.11 17.80 -0.35
CA GLN A 417 15.11 16.89 0.80
C GLN A 417 13.93 15.94 0.73
N ILE A 418 12.73 16.45 0.41
CA ILE A 418 11.55 15.61 0.17
C ILE A 418 11.86 14.55 -0.89
N ALA A 419 12.47 14.95 -2.01
CA ALA A 419 12.84 14.04 -3.08
C ALA A 419 13.79 12.94 -2.58
N GLU A 420 14.83 13.31 -1.84
CA GLU A 420 15.77 12.37 -1.23
C GLU A 420 15.08 11.40 -0.25
N SER A 421 14.20 11.89 0.62
CA SER A 421 13.48 11.06 1.60
C SER A 421 12.60 9.99 0.94
N LEU A 422 11.94 10.35 -0.16
CA LEU A 422 11.07 9.45 -0.91
C LEU A 422 11.85 8.34 -1.62
N CYS A 423 13.10 8.58 -1.99
CA CYS A 423 13.98 7.57 -2.60
C CYS A 423 14.48 6.50 -1.61
N LYS A 424 14.40 6.75 -0.29
CA LYS A 424 14.94 5.84 0.74
C LYS A 424 14.12 4.57 0.91
N LEU A 425 12.80 4.65 0.69
CA LEU A 425 11.91 3.49 0.81
C LEU A 425 11.94 2.70 -0.50
N ARG A 426 12.63 1.56 -0.49
CA ARG A 426 12.80 0.70 -1.68
C ARG A 426 11.68 -0.32 -1.83
N ASP A 427 11.35 -0.99 -0.73
CA ASP A 427 10.36 -2.06 -0.69
C ASP A 427 9.49 -1.91 0.55
N LEU A 428 8.28 -2.47 0.47
CA LEU A 428 7.34 -2.50 1.58
C LEU A 428 6.74 -3.91 1.64
N PRO A 429 6.98 -4.67 2.74
CA PRO A 429 6.57 -6.08 2.82
C PRO A 429 5.09 -6.27 2.49
N GLY A 430 4.80 -7.22 1.60
CA GLY A 430 3.44 -7.55 1.17
C GLY A 430 2.72 -6.46 0.39
N ARG A 431 3.40 -5.42 -0.13
CA ARG A 431 2.78 -4.34 -0.94
C ARG A 431 3.42 -4.29 -2.31
N PHE A 432 2.81 -5.02 -3.24
CA PHE A 432 3.36 -5.24 -4.58
C PHE A 432 4.85 -5.58 -4.55
N GLU A 433 5.24 -6.42 -3.60
CA GLU A 433 6.62 -6.79 -3.29
C GLU A 433 7.15 -7.72 -4.38
N ALA A 434 8.35 -7.46 -4.87
CA ALA A 434 9.00 -8.36 -5.81
C ALA A 434 9.67 -9.50 -5.04
N ILE A 435 9.29 -10.74 -5.35
CA ILE A 435 9.96 -11.91 -4.81
C ILE A 435 10.99 -12.37 -5.82
N THR A 436 12.26 -12.29 -5.42
CA THR A 436 13.43 -12.69 -6.20
C THR A 436 14.22 -13.73 -5.43
N THR A 437 15.01 -14.52 -6.14
CA THR A 437 16.05 -15.35 -5.55
C THR A 437 17.35 -14.54 -5.41
N ASP A 438 18.31 -15.00 -4.61
CA ASP A 438 19.63 -14.38 -4.54
C ASP A 438 20.51 -14.72 -5.77
N ASP A 439 19.95 -15.43 -6.76
CA ASP A 439 20.63 -15.84 -7.98
C ASP A 439 19.97 -15.25 -9.24
N TRP A 440 20.71 -14.37 -9.91
CA TRP A 440 20.27 -13.68 -11.11
C TRP A 440 19.88 -14.64 -12.26
N GLU A 441 20.60 -15.75 -12.42
CA GLU A 441 20.32 -16.70 -13.50
C GLU A 441 19.00 -17.44 -13.26
N THR A 442 18.80 -17.89 -12.01
CA THR A 442 17.52 -18.45 -11.56
C THR A 442 16.37 -17.47 -11.79
N ASP A 443 16.52 -16.19 -11.43
CA ASP A 443 15.47 -15.18 -11.63
C ASP A 443 15.12 -14.95 -13.11
N GLN A 444 16.10 -14.98 -14.01
CA GLN A 444 15.85 -14.81 -15.46
C GLN A 444 15.14 -16.01 -16.09
N ASN A 445 15.37 -17.21 -15.56
CA ASN A 445 14.77 -18.45 -16.06
C ASN A 445 13.35 -18.70 -15.51
N ASN A 446 12.90 -17.88 -14.58
CA ASN A 446 11.63 -17.98 -13.88
C ASN A 446 10.67 -16.83 -14.22
N PRO A 447 9.34 -17.04 -14.10
CA PRO A 447 8.38 -15.95 -14.22
C PRO A 447 8.61 -14.90 -13.13
N ALA A 448 8.39 -13.62 -13.44
CA ALA A 448 8.44 -12.57 -12.43
C ALA A 448 7.32 -12.77 -11.40
N VAL A 449 7.65 -12.84 -10.10
CA VAL A 449 6.64 -13.02 -9.05
C VAL A 449 6.47 -11.74 -8.24
N ARG A 450 5.21 -11.32 -8.03
CA ARG A 450 4.82 -10.20 -7.18
C ARG A 450 3.90 -10.69 -6.07
N LEU A 451 4.09 -10.19 -4.85
CA LEU A 451 3.28 -10.51 -3.68
C LEU A 451 2.54 -9.27 -3.19
N ASP A 452 1.22 -9.37 -3.03
CA ASP A 452 0.41 -8.34 -2.38
C ASP A 452 -0.50 -8.97 -1.32
N ILE A 453 -0.59 -8.39 -0.13
CA ILE A 453 -1.45 -8.91 0.94
C ILE A 453 -2.95 -8.70 0.64
N GLY A 454 -3.30 -7.82 -0.30
CA GLY A 454 -4.67 -7.57 -0.71
C GLY A 454 -5.56 -7.06 0.42
N GLY A 455 -6.79 -7.59 0.47
CA GLY A 455 -7.76 -7.38 1.55
C GLY A 455 -9.05 -6.66 1.16
N THR A 456 -9.09 -5.99 0.01
CA THR A 456 -10.33 -5.37 -0.55
C THR A 456 -10.27 -5.45 -2.07
N PRO A 457 -11.40 -5.54 -2.79
CA PRO A 457 -11.42 -5.58 -4.26
C PRO A 457 -10.64 -4.44 -4.92
N GLU A 458 -10.65 -3.25 -4.33
CA GLU A 458 -9.97 -2.05 -4.83
C GLU A 458 -8.45 -2.18 -4.76
N ARG A 459 -7.93 -2.78 -3.67
CA ARG A 459 -6.51 -3.12 -3.54
C ARG A 459 -6.11 -4.21 -4.53
N VAL A 460 -6.93 -5.23 -4.70
CA VAL A 460 -6.71 -6.30 -5.69
C VAL A 460 -6.65 -5.72 -7.11
N LYS A 461 -7.61 -4.87 -7.46
CA LYS A 461 -7.64 -4.14 -8.72
C LYS A 461 -6.40 -3.28 -8.91
N PHE A 462 -5.99 -2.54 -7.87
CA PHE A 462 -4.80 -1.71 -7.91
C PHE A 462 -3.53 -2.53 -8.17
N ALA A 463 -3.36 -3.68 -7.52
CA ALA A 463 -2.23 -4.59 -7.73
C ALA A 463 -2.26 -5.23 -9.13
N LEU A 464 -3.43 -5.63 -9.63
CA LEU A 464 -3.59 -6.16 -11.00
C LEU A 464 -3.25 -5.11 -12.07
N GLN A 465 -3.63 -3.85 -11.85
CA GLN A 465 -3.24 -2.74 -12.74
C GLN A 465 -1.72 -2.50 -12.71
N ALA A 466 -1.10 -2.60 -11.52
CA ALA A 466 0.34 -2.52 -11.35
C ALA A 466 1.07 -3.59 -12.17
N ALA A 467 0.68 -4.84 -11.95
CA ALA A 467 1.24 -6.00 -12.64
C ALA A 467 1.08 -5.89 -14.15
N ARG A 468 -0.09 -5.47 -14.62
CA ARG A 468 -0.33 -5.30 -16.06
C ARG A 468 0.52 -4.19 -16.66
N LYS A 469 0.68 -3.06 -15.95
CA LYS A 469 1.51 -1.94 -16.41
C LYS A 469 2.98 -2.34 -16.50
N GLU A 470 3.49 -3.00 -15.46
CA GLU A 470 4.87 -3.50 -15.43
C GLU A 470 5.10 -4.51 -16.57
N LEU A 471 4.21 -5.49 -16.74
CA LEU A 471 4.31 -6.50 -17.80
C LEU A 471 4.35 -5.91 -19.22
N LEU A 472 3.69 -4.77 -19.44
CA LEU A 472 3.69 -4.07 -20.73
C LEU A 472 4.95 -3.21 -20.94
N GLN A 473 5.64 -2.85 -19.86
CA GLN A 473 6.86 -2.04 -19.87
C GLN A 473 8.12 -2.91 -19.95
N THR A 474 8.07 -4.16 -19.50
CA THR A 474 9.16 -5.13 -19.68
C THR A 474 9.38 -5.37 -21.18
N PRO A 475 10.56 -5.06 -21.74
CA PRO A 475 10.83 -5.31 -23.14
C PRO A 475 10.70 -6.81 -23.43
N ALA A 476 9.85 -7.16 -24.40
CA ALA A 476 9.78 -8.52 -24.90
C ALA A 476 11.16 -8.88 -25.47
N SER A 477 11.90 -9.74 -24.76
CA SER A 477 13.26 -10.20 -25.09
C SER A 477 14.37 -9.16 -24.89
N SER A 478 15.04 -9.25 -23.74
CA SER A 478 16.47 -8.95 -23.57
C SER A 478 17.37 -10.10 -24.07
N ALA A 479 16.94 -10.91 -25.05
CA ALA A 479 17.91 -11.69 -25.80
C ALA A 479 18.80 -10.68 -26.57
N PRO A 480 20.13 -10.72 -26.43
CA PRO A 480 21.00 -9.89 -27.25
C PRO A 480 20.64 -10.12 -28.72
N MET A 481 20.58 -9.04 -29.49
CA MET A 481 20.35 -9.06 -30.93
C MET A 481 21.58 -9.69 -31.63
N THR A 482 21.90 -10.95 -31.36
CA THR A 482 22.81 -11.75 -32.17
C THR A 482 22.03 -12.12 -33.42
N LEU A 483 22.15 -11.30 -34.47
CA LEU A 483 21.72 -11.66 -35.82
C LEU A 483 22.39 -12.98 -36.21
N PRO A 484 21.68 -14.11 -36.31
CA PRO A 484 22.26 -15.32 -36.88
C PRO A 484 22.37 -15.04 -38.38
N MET A 485 23.59 -14.88 -38.90
CA MET A 485 23.81 -14.64 -40.33
C MET A 485 23.39 -15.81 -41.23
N HIS A 486 22.93 -16.94 -40.70
CA HIS A 486 22.38 -18.03 -41.49
C HIS A 486 21.33 -18.82 -40.68
N ALA A 487 20.04 -18.57 -40.93
CA ALA A 487 19.00 -19.59 -40.82
C ALA A 487 17.68 -19.07 -41.40
N SER A 488 17.18 -19.76 -42.43
CA SER A 488 15.75 -19.76 -42.74
C SER A 488 15.02 -20.53 -41.63
N SER A 489 14.58 -19.85 -40.57
CA SER A 489 13.60 -20.39 -39.64
C SER A 489 12.44 -19.41 -39.53
N LYS A 490 11.22 -19.93 -39.53
CA LYS A 490 10.01 -19.16 -39.28
C LYS A 490 10.23 -18.39 -37.98
N ALA A 491 10.33 -17.06 -38.06
CA ALA A 491 10.39 -16.20 -36.89
C ALA A 491 9.25 -16.62 -35.94
N SER A 492 9.60 -17.23 -34.81
CA SER A 492 8.61 -17.54 -33.78
C SER A 492 8.03 -16.20 -33.36
N ARG A 493 6.76 -15.96 -33.67
CA ARG A 493 5.99 -14.87 -33.07
C ARG A 493 6.21 -14.99 -31.56
N ALA A 494 6.99 -14.08 -30.97
CA ALA A 494 7.21 -14.07 -29.53
C ALA A 494 5.82 -14.10 -28.86
N LYS A 495 5.54 -15.13 -28.06
CA LYS A 495 4.28 -15.22 -27.34
C LYS A 495 4.19 -13.98 -26.44
N ARG A 496 3.04 -13.30 -26.45
CA ARG A 496 2.83 -12.18 -25.53
C ARG A 496 3.03 -12.67 -24.10
N PRO A 497 3.71 -11.90 -23.23
CA PRO A 497 3.79 -12.24 -21.82
C PRO A 497 2.39 -12.22 -21.21
N LYS A 498 2.11 -13.16 -20.31
CA LYS A 498 0.80 -13.32 -19.67
C LYS A 498 0.87 -12.94 -18.19
N LEU A 499 -0.25 -12.43 -17.69
CA LEU A 499 -0.45 -12.17 -16.26
C LEU A 499 -1.23 -13.31 -15.62
N TRP A 500 -0.61 -13.97 -14.66
CA TRP A 500 -1.21 -14.97 -13.80
C TRP A 500 -1.58 -14.33 -12.46
N CYS A 501 -2.77 -14.64 -11.93
CA CYS A 501 -3.21 -14.18 -10.63
C CYS A 501 -3.56 -15.37 -9.73
N VAL A 502 -2.91 -15.50 -8.59
CA VAL A 502 -3.26 -16.43 -7.53
C VAL A 502 -3.92 -15.62 -6.41
N LEU A 503 -5.25 -15.71 -6.27
CA LEU A 503 -5.99 -14.97 -5.24
C LEU A 503 -6.47 -15.93 -4.15
N ALA A 504 -6.12 -15.62 -2.90
CA ALA A 504 -6.57 -16.36 -1.73
C ALA A 504 -7.71 -15.60 -1.01
N VAL A 505 -8.89 -16.22 -0.94
CA VAL A 505 -10.06 -15.70 -0.21
C VAL A 505 -10.12 -16.21 1.22
N SER A 506 -10.89 -15.54 2.08
CA SER A 506 -11.09 -15.90 3.48
C SER A 506 -12.56 -15.90 3.86
N GLU A 507 -12.93 -16.62 4.93
CA GLU A 507 -14.30 -16.64 5.47
C GLU A 507 -14.77 -15.27 5.97
N LYS A 508 -13.85 -14.33 6.15
CA LYS A 508 -14.16 -12.94 6.50
C LYS A 508 -14.65 -12.11 5.32
N ASP A 509 -14.44 -12.57 4.10
CA ASP A 509 -14.91 -11.89 2.90
C ASP A 509 -16.43 -12.10 2.76
N ASP A 510 -17.18 -11.00 2.72
CA ASP A 510 -18.63 -11.07 2.52
C ASP A 510 -19.00 -11.42 1.06
N ALA A 511 -20.29 -11.71 0.83
CA ALA A 511 -20.76 -12.15 -0.48
C ALA A 511 -20.53 -11.10 -1.59
N ASP A 512 -20.62 -9.81 -1.25
CA ASP A 512 -20.39 -8.74 -2.23
C ASP A 512 -18.90 -8.66 -2.60
N THR A 513 -18.02 -8.74 -1.60
CA THR A 513 -16.56 -8.79 -1.77
C THR A 513 -16.14 -9.98 -2.64
N LEU A 514 -16.65 -11.18 -2.36
CA LEU A 514 -16.37 -12.38 -3.14
C LEU A 514 -16.82 -12.23 -4.60
N MET A 515 -18.04 -11.73 -4.83
CA MET A 515 -18.56 -11.45 -6.19
C MET A 515 -17.68 -10.43 -6.92
N GLN A 516 -17.25 -9.36 -6.25
CA GLN A 516 -16.36 -8.36 -6.84
C GLN A 516 -14.99 -8.95 -7.20
N TYR A 517 -14.42 -9.82 -6.37
CA TYR A 517 -13.20 -10.56 -6.72
C TYR A 517 -13.40 -11.39 -7.99
N GLY A 518 -14.53 -12.07 -8.16
CA GLY A 518 -14.87 -12.80 -9.38
C GLY A 518 -14.76 -11.92 -10.63
N ARG A 519 -15.44 -10.76 -10.62
CA ARG A 519 -15.41 -9.80 -11.75
C ARG A 519 -13.99 -9.32 -12.10
N LEU A 520 -13.16 -9.09 -11.09
CA LEU A 520 -11.77 -8.66 -11.30
C LEU A 520 -10.93 -9.78 -11.92
N LEU A 521 -11.09 -11.01 -11.42
CA LEU A 521 -10.34 -12.18 -11.88
C LEU A 521 -10.71 -12.62 -13.30
N GLU A 522 -11.95 -12.39 -13.72
CA GLU A 522 -12.39 -12.65 -15.10
C GLU A 522 -11.83 -11.62 -16.09
N THR A 523 -11.71 -10.35 -15.69
CA THR A 523 -11.48 -9.25 -16.63
C THR A 523 -10.04 -8.78 -16.71
N MET A 524 -9.22 -8.99 -15.66
CA MET A 524 -7.91 -8.36 -15.54
C MET A 524 -6.71 -9.28 -15.83
N PRO A 525 -6.57 -10.47 -15.21
CA PRO A 525 -5.48 -11.41 -15.52
C PRO A 525 -5.78 -12.25 -16.78
N ASP A 526 -4.73 -12.87 -17.35
CA ASP A 526 -4.88 -13.84 -18.45
C ASP A 526 -5.22 -15.25 -17.92
N HIS A 527 -4.73 -15.58 -16.72
CA HIS A 527 -4.96 -16.84 -16.04
C HIS A 527 -5.20 -16.58 -14.55
N CYS A 528 -6.20 -17.25 -13.98
CA CYS A 528 -6.57 -17.04 -12.58
C CYS A 528 -6.68 -18.37 -11.82
N VAL A 529 -6.13 -18.35 -10.62
CA VAL A 529 -6.17 -19.47 -9.66
C VAL A 529 -6.79 -18.95 -8.38
N LEU A 530 -7.95 -19.48 -8.03
CA LEU A 530 -8.61 -19.23 -6.75
C LEU A 530 -8.09 -20.23 -5.72
N THR A 531 -7.69 -19.71 -4.57
CA THR A 531 -7.33 -20.50 -3.39
C THR A 531 -7.92 -19.85 -2.14
N CYS A 532 -7.53 -20.30 -0.95
CA CYS A 532 -7.98 -19.72 0.31
C CYS A 532 -6.84 -19.60 1.33
N VAL A 533 -7.10 -18.84 2.39
CA VAL A 533 -6.26 -18.85 3.58
C VAL A 533 -6.21 -20.28 4.14
N GLY A 534 -5.02 -20.74 4.56
CA GLY A 534 -4.81 -22.13 4.95
C GLY A 534 -5.72 -22.66 6.06
N SER A 535 -6.22 -21.79 6.95
CA SER A 535 -7.20 -22.12 7.99
C SER A 535 -8.60 -22.40 7.45
N ASP A 536 -8.94 -21.87 6.28
CA ASP A 536 -10.31 -21.77 5.77
C ASP A 536 -10.58 -22.85 4.70
N LYS A 537 -9.67 -23.83 4.56
CA LYS A 537 -9.73 -24.93 3.57
C LYS A 537 -11.04 -25.70 3.61
N ALA A 538 -11.62 -25.88 4.80
CA ALA A 538 -12.89 -26.59 4.98
C ALA A 538 -14.08 -25.87 4.30
N HIS A 539 -14.03 -24.54 4.18
CA HIS A 539 -15.08 -23.72 3.61
C HIS A 539 -14.75 -23.22 2.19
N PHE A 540 -13.63 -23.68 1.60
CA PHE A 540 -13.14 -23.24 0.30
C PHE A 540 -14.20 -23.31 -0.81
N LEU A 541 -14.97 -24.39 -0.88
CA LEU A 541 -16.00 -24.54 -1.92
C LEU A 541 -17.14 -23.52 -1.75
N SER A 542 -17.54 -23.22 -0.51
CA SER A 542 -18.57 -22.22 -0.22
C SER A 542 -18.11 -20.83 -0.65
N MET A 543 -16.88 -20.44 -0.30
CA MET A 543 -16.31 -19.16 -0.70
C MET A 543 -16.12 -19.08 -2.22
N SER A 544 -15.71 -20.19 -2.84
CA SER A 544 -15.55 -20.30 -4.29
C SER A 544 -16.87 -20.01 -5.00
N HIS A 545 -18.01 -20.53 -4.51
CA HIS A 545 -19.31 -20.22 -5.11
C HIS A 545 -19.60 -18.71 -5.11
N GLY A 546 -19.33 -18.00 -4.00
CA GLY A 546 -19.49 -16.55 -3.95
C GLY A 546 -18.62 -15.79 -4.96
N VAL A 547 -17.42 -16.29 -5.24
CA VAL A 547 -16.56 -15.72 -6.30
C VAL A 547 -17.12 -16.03 -7.69
N LEU A 548 -17.58 -17.27 -7.91
CA LEU A 548 -18.14 -17.71 -9.18
C LEU A 548 -19.48 -17.03 -9.51
N ASP A 549 -20.21 -16.53 -8.52
CA ASP A 549 -21.40 -15.69 -8.75
C ASP A 549 -21.05 -14.34 -9.42
N GLY A 550 -19.78 -13.93 -9.35
CA GLY A 550 -19.26 -12.72 -9.97
C GLY A 550 -18.82 -12.84 -11.43
N ILE A 551 -18.77 -14.06 -12.00
CA ILE A 551 -18.19 -14.30 -13.33
C ILE A 551 -19.22 -14.80 -14.34
N GLN A 552 -18.94 -14.61 -15.62
CA GLN A 552 -19.75 -15.12 -16.73
C GLN A 552 -19.17 -16.42 -17.32
N ASP A 553 -17.86 -16.52 -17.44
CA ASP A 553 -17.14 -17.71 -17.92
C ASP A 553 -16.48 -18.46 -16.76
N VAL A 554 -17.21 -19.42 -16.20
CA VAL A 554 -16.75 -20.28 -15.09
C VAL A 554 -15.52 -21.10 -15.47
N ALA A 555 -15.34 -21.45 -16.75
CA ALA A 555 -14.23 -22.28 -17.20
C ALA A 555 -12.88 -21.54 -17.18
N ALA A 556 -12.89 -20.21 -17.06
CA ALA A 556 -11.69 -19.40 -16.96
C ALA A 556 -10.96 -19.57 -15.60
N MET A 557 -11.67 -20.00 -14.55
CA MET A 557 -11.16 -20.05 -13.18
C MET A 557 -10.64 -21.44 -12.80
N ARG A 558 -9.41 -21.52 -12.29
CA ARG A 558 -8.91 -22.75 -11.64
C ARG A 558 -9.11 -22.68 -10.14
N LEU A 559 -9.70 -23.71 -9.55
CA LEU A 559 -9.92 -23.81 -8.10
C LEU A 559 -8.90 -24.76 -7.46
N VAL A 560 -8.09 -24.27 -6.53
CA VAL A 560 -7.10 -25.05 -5.79
C VAL A 560 -7.16 -24.69 -4.31
N ALA A 561 -7.72 -25.56 -3.48
CA ALA A 561 -7.94 -25.28 -2.05
C ALA A 561 -6.63 -25.06 -1.27
N ASP A 562 -5.54 -25.72 -1.67
CA ASP A 562 -4.25 -25.58 -1.01
C ASP A 562 -3.43 -24.41 -1.61
N PRO A 563 -3.10 -23.38 -0.83
CA PRO A 563 -2.43 -22.19 -1.36
C PRO A 563 -1.01 -22.49 -1.87
N ASN A 564 -0.28 -23.40 -1.22
CA ASN A 564 1.07 -23.75 -1.67
C ASN A 564 1.01 -24.47 -3.01
N ARG A 565 0.07 -25.41 -3.17
CA ARG A 565 -0.16 -26.08 -4.47
C ARG A 565 -0.65 -25.12 -5.54
N ALA A 566 -1.44 -24.11 -5.18
CA ALA A 566 -1.91 -23.10 -6.12
C ALA A 566 -0.74 -22.29 -6.70
N ILE A 567 0.18 -21.84 -5.84
CA ILE A 567 1.40 -21.13 -6.23
C ILE A 567 2.31 -22.04 -7.07
N GLN A 568 2.59 -23.26 -6.60
CA GLN A 568 3.39 -24.24 -7.33
C GLN A 568 2.85 -24.52 -8.73
N TRP A 569 1.52 -24.68 -8.84
CA TRP A 569 0.87 -24.91 -10.13
C TRP A 569 1.00 -23.70 -11.07
N ALA A 570 0.73 -22.49 -10.58
CA ALA A 570 0.89 -21.28 -11.39
C ALA A 570 2.34 -21.11 -11.86
N HIS A 571 3.31 -21.38 -10.99
CA HIS A 571 4.73 -21.32 -11.32
C HIS A 571 5.17 -22.37 -12.35
N GLY A 572 4.64 -23.60 -12.24
CA GLY A 572 4.94 -24.68 -13.19
C GLY A 572 4.39 -24.45 -14.60
N GLU A 573 3.23 -23.79 -14.72
CA GLU A 573 2.58 -23.53 -16.01
C GLU A 573 3.01 -22.21 -16.66
N ALA A 574 3.48 -21.24 -15.88
CA ALA A 574 3.94 -19.96 -16.37
C ALA A 574 5.25 -20.07 -17.16
N SER A 575 5.37 -19.25 -18.21
CA SER A 575 6.62 -19.07 -18.95
C SER A 575 7.55 -18.09 -18.23
N HIS A 576 8.86 -18.12 -18.47
CA HIS A 576 9.82 -17.18 -17.85
C HIS A 576 9.52 -15.70 -18.15
N ASN A 577 8.88 -15.40 -19.30
CA ASN A 577 8.44 -14.04 -19.64
C ASN A 577 7.09 -13.64 -19.02
N ASP A 578 6.40 -14.56 -18.35
CA ASP A 578 5.12 -14.26 -17.70
C ASP A 578 5.35 -13.62 -16.32
N MET A 579 4.28 -13.06 -15.76
CA MET A 579 4.26 -12.56 -14.39
C MET A 579 3.20 -13.28 -13.58
N ILE A 580 3.55 -13.66 -12.35
CA ILE A 580 2.64 -14.22 -11.36
C ILE A 580 2.43 -13.19 -10.25
N LEU A 581 1.19 -12.76 -10.07
CA LEU A 581 0.76 -11.95 -8.95
C LEU A 581 0.07 -12.85 -7.92
N VAL A 582 0.65 -12.98 -6.74
CA VAL A 582 0.09 -13.70 -5.59
C VAL A 582 -0.57 -12.68 -4.67
N ILE A 583 -1.86 -12.85 -4.40
CA ILE A 583 -2.67 -11.91 -3.61
C ILE A 583 -3.35 -12.61 -2.44
N GLY A 584 -3.16 -12.08 -1.24
CA GLY A 584 -3.79 -12.58 -0.02
C GLY A 584 -3.13 -13.85 0.53
N GLY A 585 -3.87 -14.63 1.32
CA GLY A 585 -3.37 -15.89 1.89
C GLY A 585 -2.47 -15.69 3.10
N ILE A 586 -2.38 -14.45 3.58
CA ILE A 586 -1.58 -14.04 4.73
C ILE A 586 -2.46 -14.01 5.97
N ASP A 587 -2.02 -14.66 7.05
CA ASP A 587 -2.73 -14.64 8.33
C ASP A 587 -2.49 -13.33 9.08
N ARG A 588 -3.51 -12.46 9.08
CA ARG A 588 -3.42 -11.11 9.67
C ARG A 588 -3.94 -11.03 11.10
N ARG A 589 -4.03 -12.15 11.83
CA ARG A 589 -4.57 -12.15 13.20
C ARG A 589 -3.73 -11.32 14.17
N ASN A 590 -2.41 -11.35 14.01
CA ASN A 590 -1.46 -10.58 14.81
C ASN A 590 -0.13 -10.40 14.05
N PRO A 591 0.72 -9.45 14.51
CA PRO A 591 2.08 -9.24 14.01
C PRO A 591 2.90 -10.48 13.67
N ASP A 592 3.02 -11.41 14.61
CA ASP A 592 3.86 -12.59 14.45
C ASP A 592 3.29 -13.56 13.40
N SER A 593 1.96 -13.70 13.35
CA SER A 593 1.28 -14.57 12.39
C SER A 593 1.43 -14.05 10.96
N GLU A 594 1.33 -12.74 10.77
CA GLU A 594 1.46 -12.11 9.45
C GLU A 594 2.88 -12.29 8.92
N ARG A 595 3.90 -11.97 9.73
CA ARG A 595 5.31 -12.17 9.34
C ARG A 595 5.59 -13.62 8.98
N ARG A 596 5.21 -14.57 9.85
CA ARG A 596 5.41 -16.00 9.57
C ARG A 596 4.69 -16.46 8.31
N SER A 597 3.51 -15.92 8.02
CA SER A 597 2.75 -16.24 6.82
C SER A 597 3.40 -15.66 5.57
N LEU A 598 3.86 -14.41 5.62
CA LEU A 598 4.59 -13.76 4.53
C LEU A 598 5.89 -14.52 4.22
N ASP A 599 6.66 -14.87 5.26
CA ASP A 599 7.89 -15.66 5.15
C ASP A 599 7.59 -17.04 4.53
N ALA A 600 6.53 -17.70 4.96
CA ALA A 600 6.14 -19.01 4.43
C ALA A 600 5.75 -18.96 2.95
N VAL A 601 4.97 -17.95 2.54
CA VAL A 601 4.59 -17.77 1.12
C VAL A 601 5.83 -17.44 0.27
N THR A 602 6.71 -16.59 0.77
CA THR A 602 7.98 -16.23 0.11
C THR A 602 8.85 -17.47 -0.08
N GLN A 603 9.01 -18.29 0.95
CA GLN A 603 9.75 -19.56 0.86
C GLN A 603 9.18 -20.52 -0.18
N VAL A 604 7.85 -20.62 -0.29
CA VAL A 604 7.21 -21.45 -1.32
C VAL A 604 7.52 -20.93 -2.71
N ILE A 605 7.45 -19.61 -2.93
CA ILE A 605 7.78 -19.00 -4.22
C ILE A 605 9.24 -19.23 -4.59
N THR A 606 10.18 -18.98 -3.68
CA THR A 606 11.62 -19.19 -3.90
C THR A 606 11.93 -20.66 -4.18
N ALA A 607 11.35 -21.60 -3.42
CA ALA A 607 11.53 -23.03 -3.67
C ALA A 607 11.04 -23.45 -5.08
N CYS A 608 9.92 -22.88 -5.56
CA CYS A 608 9.45 -23.15 -6.91
C CYS A 608 10.46 -22.70 -7.99
N ALA A 609 11.12 -21.56 -7.77
CA ALA A 609 12.13 -21.03 -8.69
C ALA A 609 13.37 -21.92 -8.74
N GLU A 610 13.86 -22.34 -7.58
CA GLU A 610 15.02 -23.24 -7.44
C GLU A 610 14.75 -24.64 -8.04
N GLU A 611 13.57 -25.22 -7.80
CA GLU A 611 13.18 -26.52 -8.36
C GLU A 611 13.14 -26.50 -9.89
N ARG A 612 12.66 -25.40 -10.49
CA ARG A 612 12.62 -25.22 -11.94
C ARG A 612 14.03 -25.15 -12.52
N GLU A 613 14.92 -24.41 -11.88
CA GLU A 613 16.32 -24.29 -12.30
C GLU A 613 17.05 -25.64 -12.22
N GLN A 614 16.86 -26.39 -11.13
CA GLN A 614 17.39 -27.76 -11.01
C GLN A 614 16.88 -28.68 -12.13
N ALA A 615 15.60 -28.57 -12.49
CA ALA A 615 15.03 -29.35 -13.59
C ALA A 615 15.59 -28.95 -14.96
N LEU A 616 15.87 -27.65 -15.19
CA LEU A 616 16.53 -27.17 -16.40
C LEU A 616 17.97 -27.69 -16.50
N GLN A 617 18.73 -27.63 -15.41
CA GLN A 617 20.10 -28.14 -15.34
C GLN A 617 20.17 -29.65 -15.55
N ALA A 618 19.26 -30.42 -14.96
CA ALA A 618 19.16 -31.87 -15.14
C ALA A 618 18.88 -32.25 -16.61
N ASN A 619 18.03 -31.47 -17.30
CA ASN A 619 17.73 -31.68 -18.71
C ASN A 619 18.83 -31.18 -19.67
N SER A 620 19.73 -30.34 -19.19
CA SER A 620 20.84 -29.76 -19.97
C SER A 620 22.11 -30.63 -19.95
N GLN A 621 22.20 -31.62 -19.07
CA GLN A 621 23.31 -32.58 -19.07
C GLN A 621 23.13 -33.58 -20.23
N PRO A 622 24.05 -33.64 -21.21
CA PRO A 622 23.95 -34.63 -22.27
C PRO A 622 24.06 -36.03 -21.66
N ALA A 623 23.12 -36.91 -21.99
CA ALA A 623 23.25 -38.32 -21.70
C ALA A 623 24.55 -38.83 -22.36
N ILE A 624 25.61 -38.98 -21.56
CA ILE A 624 26.82 -39.67 -21.99
C ILE A 624 26.40 -41.12 -22.19
N SER A 625 26.11 -41.48 -23.43
CA SER A 625 25.95 -42.88 -23.83
C SER A 625 27.26 -43.60 -23.48
N PRO A 626 27.22 -44.71 -22.71
CA PRO A 626 28.43 -45.45 -22.44
C PRO A 626 28.96 -45.99 -23.77
N SER A 627 30.16 -45.56 -24.13
CA SER A 627 30.92 -46.10 -25.25
C SER A 627 31.00 -47.62 -25.09
N LEU A 628 30.42 -48.34 -26.05
CA LEU A 628 30.60 -49.79 -26.22
C LEU A 628 32.11 -50.09 -26.28
N PRO A 629 32.64 -51.03 -25.48
CA PRO A 629 34.02 -51.44 -25.61
C PRO A 629 34.20 -52.23 -26.91
N ASP A 630 35.12 -51.75 -27.72
CA ASP A 630 35.65 -52.39 -28.91
C ASP A 630 36.38 -53.68 -28.50
N SER A 631 35.82 -54.85 -28.77
CA SER A 631 36.56 -56.11 -28.64
C SER A 631 36.07 -57.19 -29.60
N GLY A 632 36.81 -57.33 -30.71
CA GLY A 632 37.33 -58.62 -31.18
C GLY A 632 36.33 -59.63 -31.71
N LEU A 633 36.15 -59.63 -33.04
CA LEU A 633 35.75 -60.83 -33.79
C LEU A 633 36.72 -61.99 -33.53
N PRO A 634 36.21 -63.22 -33.49
CA PRO A 634 36.69 -64.19 -34.45
C PRO A 634 35.56 -64.99 -35.14
N ASN A 635 35.83 -65.32 -36.40
CA ASN A 635 35.04 -66.21 -37.27
C ASN A 635 34.89 -67.62 -36.69
N SER A 636 33.69 -68.22 -36.83
CA SER A 636 33.48 -69.49 -37.57
C SER A 636 32.04 -70.02 -37.45
N ASP A 637 31.45 -70.30 -38.61
CA ASP A 637 30.64 -71.48 -38.98
C ASP A 637 29.20 -71.75 -38.46
N LEU A 638 28.30 -71.67 -39.44
CA LEU A 638 27.31 -72.67 -39.91
C LEU A 638 25.95 -72.88 -39.21
N HIS A 639 24.94 -72.95 -40.11
CA HIS A 639 23.55 -73.42 -40.00
C HIS A 639 22.60 -72.54 -39.16
N GLY A 640 21.48 -72.00 -39.66
CA GLY A 640 20.59 -72.39 -40.75
C GLY A 640 19.26 -72.82 -40.15
N GLN A 641 18.22 -71.96 -40.20
CA GLN A 641 16.80 -72.36 -40.31
C GLN A 641 15.86 -71.15 -40.46
N ASN A 642 14.75 -71.43 -41.15
CA ASN A 642 13.76 -70.54 -41.77
C ASN A 642 12.69 -70.01 -40.78
N LEU A 643 12.18 -68.79 -41.08
CA LEU A 643 10.78 -68.25 -41.13
C LEU A 643 9.63 -68.88 -40.28
N PRO A 644 8.41 -68.27 -40.14
CA PRO A 644 7.92 -66.90 -40.43
C PRO A 644 7.15 -66.26 -39.22
N GLY A 645 6.88 -64.96 -39.12
CA GLY A 645 5.75 -64.23 -39.72
C GLY A 645 4.43 -64.37 -38.94
N GLN A 646 3.91 -63.29 -38.33
CA GLN A 646 2.47 -63.10 -38.08
C GLN A 646 2.09 -61.62 -37.93
N ASN A 647 1.18 -61.19 -38.80
CA ASN A 647 0.36 -59.98 -38.76
C ASN A 647 -0.80 -60.13 -37.75
N ASN A 648 -1.26 -59.02 -37.18
CA ASN A 648 -2.67 -58.57 -37.00
C ASN A 648 -2.64 -57.22 -36.25
N GLY A 649 -3.19 -56.10 -36.76
CA GLY A 649 -4.61 -55.69 -36.63
C GLY A 649 -4.91 -55.32 -35.17
N THR A 650 -5.29 -54.09 -34.76
CA THR A 650 -6.44 -53.27 -35.16
C THR A 650 -6.44 -51.90 -34.46
N ASP A 651 -7.24 -50.96 -35.00
CA ASP A 651 -7.59 -49.61 -34.53
C ASP A 651 -8.15 -49.47 -33.10
N ALA A 652 -8.04 -48.22 -32.61
CA ALA A 652 -8.91 -47.45 -31.68
C ALA A 652 -8.97 -47.80 -30.17
N ASP A 653 -8.42 -46.89 -29.32
CA ASP A 653 -9.17 -45.92 -28.48
C ASP A 653 -8.25 -45.24 -27.42
N PRO A 654 -8.56 -44.02 -26.95
CA PRO A 654 -7.69 -43.24 -26.05
C PRO A 654 -7.79 -43.68 -24.58
N PRO A 655 -6.73 -43.53 -23.76
CA PRO A 655 -6.75 -43.99 -22.38
C PRO A 655 -7.58 -43.09 -21.46
N GLN A 656 -8.44 -43.75 -20.69
CA GLN A 656 -9.37 -43.25 -19.69
C GLN A 656 -8.69 -42.54 -18.51
N LEU A 657 -9.41 -41.56 -17.94
CA LEU A 657 -9.20 -40.95 -16.63
C LEU A 657 -9.06 -42.00 -15.52
N LYS A 658 -8.00 -41.89 -14.72
CA LYS A 658 -7.92 -42.52 -13.40
C LYS A 658 -8.35 -41.51 -12.34
N LEU A 659 -9.56 -41.70 -11.80
CA LEU A 659 -9.92 -41.29 -10.45
C LEU A 659 -9.03 -42.07 -9.48
N PHE A 660 -8.35 -41.37 -8.57
CA PHE A 660 -7.67 -41.98 -7.42
C PHE A 660 -8.42 -41.61 -6.16
N ASP A 661 -8.79 -42.66 -5.43
CA ASP A 661 -9.50 -42.65 -4.16
C ASP A 661 -8.73 -41.93 -3.05
N GLY A 662 -9.49 -41.31 -2.16
CA GLY A 662 -9.00 -40.56 -1.02
C GLY A 662 -8.46 -41.43 0.11
N ASN A 663 -7.45 -40.87 0.77
CA ASN A 663 -7.27 -40.84 2.22
C ASN A 663 -6.39 -39.64 2.58
#